data_AF-A0A945F514-F1
#
_entry.id   AF-A0A945F514-F1
#
_cell.length_a   1.000
_cell.length_b   1.000
_cell.length_c   1.000
_cell.angle_alpha   90.00
_cell.angle_beta   90.00
_cell.angle_gamma   90.00
#
_symmetry.space_group_name_H-M   'P 1'
#
loop_
_entity.id
_entity.type
_entity.pdbx_description
1 polymer ?
#
loop_
_entity_poly.entity_id
_entity_poly.type
_entity_poly.pdbx_seq_one_letter_code
_entity_poly.pdbx_strand_id
1 'polypeptide(L)'
;MIQHLRQLSLLNKIFNVHGNEWSKIIASWTISFLYRVGFVIGWTIIVSLFVSRFGIASLPFLFVVNGVFTIIGSLFFSFLLQHFRNVTLMVANLFIGSLILLAAYLFSSSSDLLFFALMLMAEAIFFVQFRIMLNGFIEEMFTPLQSERTFPLIEASETIGGIVAGLAITIVSGYLNVSSFLLVWIALSLAIVPLIFIYQSMSKKVPHFSEKNLKVSSLDIFSKLKNEISDSNHYKYVKGLFIIVLFQWILFNLLEFQYTKAVYKSVSGVILVAGSGFEHALFHDLGALFILISASALVVQLFIGSRLINSLGVVGSMLLHPIVTILSIFGLTFSYNFPTAVLAKNNFTITSVIHLNAYHSSYYAVKDSLREYVREFLDGIVRPLGAILGTGVIIGLQFLFKGNSLIFYVNALMLVVAFALLFVTFRQQKKYTDVALDSLNGSADRDVRINAVDILSQRGHDDSLPHLRSILKNRKEPVSLRVQILKAFGELQEDSTLPDIVHCLGSDCSEIREAAIDSLLEFKLLFKNDNNYLVIEHSLVDSLEKLFKKEVNYEVRSKVLQFLSRLSTVATFEFLLHALKSLRGNLKAEVIYALGNFGDRDVVQFIRPYLKSTNPKLHWAAIMALGRFDEFREEAVGHIYSGLNADTDDDIARALFAVGEMGIRKKKKVCYEHLKSDSLEIRINAAIALAKMGYSDCIPVLTDLLFHTEEKTSMRVKRMLKNVDVRISKNLDKIIRHLVVQEVTSIIPEDSSVSIDKIDRKDLKTLKWLYSLSGEYEEVEHINKFI
;
A
#
# COMPACT_ATOMS: atom_id res chain seq x y z
N MET A 1 20.56 12.11 -15.85
CA MET A 1 19.53 12.72 -14.97
C MET A 1 18.12 12.69 -15.59
N ILE A 2 17.91 13.13 -16.84
CA ILE A 2 16.58 13.17 -17.51
C ILE A 2 15.97 11.76 -17.74
N GLN A 3 16.77 10.74 -18.05
CA GLN A 3 16.32 9.34 -18.15
C GLN A 3 15.82 8.78 -16.81
N HIS A 4 16.57 9.03 -15.73
CA HIS A 4 16.21 8.63 -14.37
C HIS A 4 14.90 9.26 -13.88
N LEU A 5 14.59 10.48 -14.36
CA LEU A 5 13.41 11.25 -13.98
C LEU A 5 12.15 10.85 -14.76
N ARG A 6 12.28 10.43 -16.03
CA ARG A 6 11.17 9.79 -16.77
C ARG A 6 10.78 8.46 -16.13
N GLN A 7 11.76 7.67 -15.70
CA GLN A 7 11.54 6.42 -14.99
C GLN A 7 10.76 6.63 -13.70
N LEU A 8 11.09 7.63 -12.86
CA LEU A 8 10.32 7.93 -11.64
C LEU A 8 8.85 8.30 -11.90
N SER A 9 8.54 9.08 -12.96
CA SER A 9 7.14 9.41 -13.29
C SER A 9 6.32 8.21 -13.78
N LEU A 10 6.98 7.27 -14.46
CA LEU A 10 6.39 5.98 -14.86
C LEU A 10 6.23 5.06 -13.65
N LEU A 11 7.25 4.96 -12.79
CA LEU A 11 7.21 4.17 -11.56
C LEU A 11 6.10 4.65 -10.62
N ASN A 12 5.88 5.96 -10.48
CA ASN A 12 4.77 6.50 -9.66
C ASN A 12 3.41 6.07 -10.18
N LYS A 13 3.22 6.04 -11.52
CA LYS A 13 1.99 5.58 -12.15
C LYS A 13 1.83 4.07 -12.09
N ILE A 14 2.93 3.32 -12.21
CA ILE A 14 2.93 1.85 -12.18
C ILE A 14 2.65 1.33 -10.77
N PHE A 15 3.34 1.88 -9.78
CA PHE A 15 3.25 1.42 -8.39
C PHE A 15 2.17 2.14 -7.59
N ASN A 16 1.48 3.12 -8.17
CA ASN A 16 0.51 3.96 -7.48
C ASN A 16 1.12 4.50 -6.16
N VAL A 17 2.26 5.20 -6.24
CA VAL A 17 3.00 5.73 -5.08
C VAL A 17 3.18 7.24 -5.26
N HIS A 18 2.87 8.02 -4.22
CA HIS A 18 3.07 9.46 -4.27
C HIS A 18 4.54 9.81 -4.12
N GLY A 19 4.94 10.93 -4.70
CA GLY A 19 6.32 11.36 -4.68
C GLY A 19 6.92 11.42 -3.27
N ASN A 20 6.16 11.94 -2.31
CA ASN A 20 6.55 12.14 -0.91
C ASN A 20 6.75 10.83 -0.11
N GLU A 21 6.26 9.69 -0.60
CA GLU A 21 6.37 8.37 0.06
C GLU A 21 7.72 7.70 -0.23
N TRP A 22 8.37 8.00 -1.37
CA TRP A 22 9.58 7.30 -1.82
C TRP A 22 10.76 7.34 -0.86
N SER A 23 10.97 8.41 -0.09
CA SER A 23 12.07 8.44 0.88
C SER A 23 11.85 7.43 2.00
N LYS A 24 10.61 7.31 2.46
CA LYS A 24 10.20 6.30 3.46
C LYS A 24 10.28 4.90 2.87
N ILE A 25 9.81 4.74 1.63
CA ILE A 25 9.87 3.45 0.91
C ILE A 25 11.31 3.01 0.71
N ILE A 26 12.19 3.86 0.20
CA ILE A 26 13.61 3.50 -0.05
C ILE A 26 14.31 3.12 1.26
N ALA A 27 14.08 3.87 2.35
CA ALA A 27 14.63 3.53 3.65
C ALA A 27 14.12 2.16 4.14
N SER A 28 12.79 1.97 4.15
CA SER A 28 12.14 0.72 4.58
C SER A 28 12.59 -0.48 3.72
N TRP A 29 12.65 -0.28 2.41
CA TRP A 29 13.04 -1.28 1.43
C TRP A 29 14.52 -1.66 1.61
N THR A 30 15.41 -0.69 1.80
CA THR A 30 16.85 -0.97 1.95
C THR A 30 17.14 -1.71 3.25
N ILE A 31 16.52 -1.29 4.36
CA ILE A 31 16.67 -1.96 5.65
C ILE A 31 16.14 -3.40 5.58
N SER A 32 14.93 -3.58 5.03
CA SER A 32 14.31 -4.90 4.87
C SER A 32 15.10 -5.80 3.92
N PHE A 33 15.65 -5.23 2.84
CA PHE A 33 16.52 -5.92 1.89
C PHE A 33 17.78 -6.46 2.56
N LEU A 34 18.54 -5.61 3.28
CA LEU A 34 19.77 -6.02 3.95
C LEU A 34 19.51 -7.09 5.01
N TYR A 35 18.44 -6.91 5.80
CA TYR A 35 18.01 -7.92 6.77
C TYR A 35 17.71 -9.25 6.09
N ARG A 36 16.93 -9.23 4.99
CA ARG A 36 16.56 -10.44 4.26
C ARG A 36 17.77 -11.17 3.69
N VAL A 37 18.70 -10.45 3.07
CA VAL A 37 19.91 -11.05 2.51
C VAL A 37 20.71 -11.77 3.61
N GLY A 38 20.90 -11.09 4.75
CA GLY A 38 21.55 -11.68 5.93
C GLY A 38 20.80 -12.91 6.45
N PHE A 39 19.49 -12.84 6.59
CA PHE A 39 18.65 -13.95 7.06
C PHE A 39 18.73 -15.17 6.13
N VAL A 40 18.65 -15.00 4.81
CA VAL A 40 18.71 -16.13 3.86
C VAL A 40 20.08 -16.80 3.91
N ILE A 41 21.16 -16.02 3.97
CA ILE A 41 22.52 -16.55 4.16
C ILE A 41 22.61 -17.32 5.49
N GLY A 42 22.22 -16.67 6.59
CA GLY A 42 22.27 -17.25 7.94
C GLY A 42 21.47 -18.55 8.07
N TRP A 43 20.22 -18.55 7.61
CA TRP A 43 19.37 -19.74 7.64
C TRP A 43 19.92 -20.88 6.79
N THR A 44 20.48 -20.56 5.61
CA THR A 44 21.10 -21.58 4.75
C THR A 44 22.34 -22.19 5.42
N ILE A 45 23.16 -21.40 6.13
CA ILE A 45 24.29 -21.90 6.93
C ILE A 45 23.79 -22.85 8.03
N ILE A 46 22.79 -22.41 8.80
CA ILE A 46 22.21 -23.19 9.90
C ILE A 46 21.72 -24.55 9.38
N VAL A 47 20.90 -24.56 8.32
CA VAL A 47 20.31 -25.79 7.79
C VAL A 47 21.38 -26.68 7.15
N SER A 48 22.25 -26.14 6.29
CA SER A 48 23.25 -26.94 5.57
C SER A 48 24.27 -27.60 6.51
N LEU A 49 24.85 -26.84 7.45
CA LEU A 49 25.81 -27.38 8.41
C LEU A 49 25.14 -28.34 9.39
N PHE A 50 23.93 -28.03 9.87
CA PHE A 50 23.25 -28.91 10.82
C PHE A 50 22.88 -30.25 10.18
N VAL A 51 22.30 -30.22 8.98
CA VAL A 51 21.94 -31.43 8.24
C VAL A 51 23.18 -32.23 7.85
N SER A 52 24.30 -31.57 7.53
CA SER A 52 25.57 -32.25 7.24
C SER A 52 26.14 -32.96 8.47
N ARG A 53 26.16 -32.29 9.64
CA ARG A 53 26.81 -32.81 10.85
C ARG A 53 25.94 -33.77 11.65
N PHE A 54 24.64 -33.50 11.77
CA PHE A 54 23.70 -34.28 12.59
C PHE A 54 22.73 -35.13 11.77
N GLY A 55 22.76 -35.03 10.44
CA GLY A 55 21.89 -35.77 9.53
C GLY A 55 20.49 -35.20 9.41
N ILE A 56 19.81 -35.55 8.30
CA ILE A 56 18.46 -35.05 7.99
C ILE A 56 17.40 -35.46 9.02
N ALA A 57 17.58 -36.60 9.70
CA ALA A 57 16.63 -37.06 10.71
C ALA A 57 16.56 -36.11 11.92
N SER A 58 17.64 -35.39 12.21
CA SER A 58 17.76 -34.49 13.35
C SER A 58 17.15 -33.11 13.08
N LEU A 59 16.91 -32.74 11.81
CA LEU A 59 16.41 -31.42 11.40
C LEU A 59 15.15 -30.95 12.16
N PRO A 60 14.14 -31.81 12.44
CA PRO A 60 12.98 -31.40 13.23
C PRO A 60 13.32 -30.89 14.63
N PHE A 61 14.37 -31.41 15.28
CA PHE A 61 14.81 -30.92 16.60
C PHE A 61 15.33 -29.49 16.52
N LEU A 62 16.04 -29.13 15.44
CA LEU A 62 16.49 -27.76 15.22
C LEU A 62 15.30 -26.79 15.13
N PHE A 63 14.24 -27.18 14.43
CA PHE A 63 13.04 -26.35 14.31
C PHE A 63 12.29 -26.20 15.64
N VAL A 64 12.23 -27.26 16.46
CA VAL A 64 11.65 -27.18 17.83
C VAL A 64 12.45 -26.21 18.70
N VAL A 65 13.78 -26.36 18.73
CA VAL A 65 14.65 -25.47 19.53
C VAL A 65 14.51 -24.02 19.06
N ASN A 66 14.49 -23.79 17.74
CA ASN A 66 14.27 -22.46 17.18
C ASN A 66 12.91 -21.87 17.64
N GLY A 67 11.83 -22.65 17.53
CA GLY A 67 10.50 -22.21 17.96
C GLY A 67 10.45 -21.87 19.45
N VAL A 68 11.07 -22.69 20.31
CA VAL A 68 11.13 -22.45 21.76
C VAL A 68 11.92 -21.17 22.06
N PHE A 69 13.09 -20.98 21.45
CA PHE A 69 13.89 -19.76 21.63
C PHE A 69 13.16 -18.52 21.12
N THR A 70 12.41 -18.64 20.02
CA THR A 70 11.60 -17.53 19.50
C THR A 70 10.53 -17.10 20.51
N ILE A 71 9.81 -18.06 21.14
CA ILE A 71 8.81 -17.75 22.18
C ILE A 71 9.48 -17.09 23.39
N ILE A 72 10.61 -17.62 23.85
CA ILE A 72 11.38 -17.05 24.97
C ILE A 72 11.80 -15.61 24.63
N GLY A 73 12.32 -15.39 23.42
CA GLY A 73 12.68 -14.06 22.92
C GLY A 73 11.48 -13.13 22.92
N SER A 74 10.34 -13.54 22.36
CA SER A 74 9.15 -12.70 22.29
C SER A 74 8.63 -12.30 23.67
N LEU A 75 8.65 -13.21 24.66
CA LEU A 75 8.28 -12.91 26.04
C LEU A 75 9.27 -11.94 26.70
N PHE A 76 10.57 -12.16 26.50
CA PHE A 76 11.63 -11.29 27.02
C PHE A 76 11.56 -9.87 26.45
N PHE A 77 11.38 -9.72 25.14
CA PHE A 77 11.30 -8.41 24.51
C PHE A 77 9.97 -7.69 24.77
N SER A 78 8.88 -8.42 24.95
CA SER A 78 7.60 -7.85 25.42
C SER A 78 7.78 -7.09 26.75
N PHE A 79 8.64 -7.59 27.64
CA PHE A 79 8.98 -6.91 28.89
C PHE A 79 9.89 -5.69 28.67
N LEU A 80 10.89 -5.81 27.79
CA LEU A 80 11.83 -4.71 27.51
C LEU A 80 11.17 -3.51 26.82
N LEU A 81 10.19 -3.74 25.93
CA LEU A 81 9.44 -2.69 25.22
C LEU A 81 8.68 -1.75 26.18
N GLN A 82 8.41 -2.19 27.41
CA GLN A 82 7.79 -1.34 28.43
C GLN A 82 8.76 -0.26 28.94
N HIS A 83 10.05 -0.61 29.05
CA HIS A 83 11.08 0.20 29.71
C HIS A 83 11.95 1.01 28.74
N PHE A 84 12.08 0.56 27.50
CA PHE A 84 12.99 1.17 26.52
C PHE A 84 12.25 1.68 25.27
N ARG A 85 12.88 2.61 24.55
CA ARG A 85 12.38 3.10 23.25
C ARG A 85 12.60 2.03 22.17
N ASN A 86 11.63 1.89 21.25
CA ASN A 86 11.67 0.91 20.15
C ASN A 86 12.99 0.96 19.37
N VAL A 87 13.44 2.15 18.96
CA VAL A 87 14.67 2.27 18.16
C VAL A 87 15.93 1.84 18.92
N THR A 88 16.04 2.14 20.21
CA THR A 88 17.18 1.72 21.02
C THR A 88 17.26 0.20 21.10
N LEU A 89 16.12 -0.48 21.26
CA LEU A 89 16.04 -1.93 21.29
C LEU A 89 16.35 -2.55 19.92
N MET A 90 15.90 -1.95 18.82
CA MET A 90 16.25 -2.41 17.47
C MET A 90 17.77 -2.39 17.24
N VAL A 91 18.43 -1.29 17.62
CA VAL A 91 19.89 -1.16 17.48
C VAL A 91 20.60 -2.16 18.40
N ALA A 92 20.15 -2.31 19.65
CA ALA A 92 20.70 -3.29 20.58
C ALA A 92 20.61 -4.73 20.06
N ASN A 93 19.47 -5.09 19.44
CA ASN A 93 19.28 -6.43 18.85
C ASN A 93 20.28 -6.74 17.74
N LEU A 94 20.55 -5.77 16.86
CA LEU A 94 21.56 -5.94 15.81
C LEU A 94 22.95 -6.12 16.43
N PHE A 95 23.37 -5.26 17.35
CA PHE A 95 24.70 -5.36 17.95
C PHE A 95 24.91 -6.64 18.76
N ILE A 96 23.96 -7.00 19.64
CA ILE A 96 24.07 -8.19 20.48
C ILE A 96 23.97 -9.45 19.62
N GLY A 97 23.06 -9.49 18.65
CA GLY A 97 22.96 -10.58 17.68
C GLY A 97 24.26 -10.77 16.88
N SER A 98 24.85 -9.68 16.37
CA SER A 98 26.15 -9.73 15.67
C SER A 98 27.28 -10.22 16.58
N LEU A 99 27.32 -9.81 17.85
CA LEU A 99 28.34 -10.27 18.80
C LEU A 99 28.22 -11.77 19.10
N ILE A 100 27.00 -12.27 19.23
CA ILE A 100 26.73 -13.71 19.41
C ILE A 100 27.13 -14.50 18.16
N LEU A 101 26.85 -14.00 16.96
CA LEU A 101 27.31 -14.62 15.71
C LEU A 101 28.84 -14.64 15.61
N LEU A 102 29.53 -13.59 16.08
CA LEU A 102 30.98 -13.56 16.12
C LEU A 102 31.52 -14.62 17.09
N ALA A 103 30.91 -14.76 18.27
CA ALA A 103 31.25 -15.83 19.21
C ALA A 103 31.01 -17.21 18.58
N ALA A 104 29.87 -17.41 17.90
CA ALA A 104 29.58 -18.66 17.19
C ALA A 104 30.69 -18.98 16.17
N TYR A 105 31.11 -18.00 15.36
CA TYR A 105 32.20 -18.17 14.40
C TYR A 105 33.51 -18.65 15.06
N LEU A 106 33.87 -18.08 16.22
CA LEU A 106 35.07 -18.47 16.97
C LEU A 106 34.99 -19.92 17.49
N PHE A 107 33.81 -20.38 17.90
CA PHE A 107 33.59 -21.74 18.38
C PHE A 107 33.32 -22.77 17.27
N SER A 108 33.25 -22.35 16.00
CA SER A 108 32.90 -23.22 14.87
C SER A 108 33.81 -24.44 14.68
N SER A 109 35.07 -24.33 15.12
CA SER A 109 36.06 -25.42 15.08
C SER A 109 36.22 -26.16 16.42
N SER A 110 35.62 -25.65 17.51
CA SER A 110 35.84 -26.17 18.87
C SER A 110 34.70 -27.04 19.38
N SER A 111 33.44 -26.65 19.13
CA SER A 111 32.28 -27.39 19.64
C SER A 111 31.04 -27.14 18.79
N ASP A 112 30.51 -28.20 18.19
CA ASP A 112 29.28 -28.14 17.39
C ASP A 112 28.07 -27.69 18.22
N LEU A 113 27.96 -28.18 19.46
CA LEU A 113 26.85 -27.83 20.34
C LEU A 113 26.84 -26.32 20.65
N LEU A 114 27.99 -25.77 21.04
CA LEU A 114 28.10 -24.33 21.33
C LEU A 114 27.89 -23.50 20.06
N PHE A 115 28.42 -23.95 18.93
CA PHE A 115 28.22 -23.30 17.63
C PHE A 115 26.72 -23.17 17.29
N PHE A 116 25.98 -24.28 17.28
CA PHE A 116 24.54 -24.24 16.94
C PHE A 116 23.68 -23.56 18.01
N ALA A 117 24.01 -23.72 19.29
CA ALA A 117 23.30 -23.02 20.37
C ALA A 117 23.41 -21.51 20.21
N LEU A 118 24.61 -20.98 19.96
CA LEU A 118 24.83 -19.55 19.74
C LEU A 118 24.19 -19.07 18.43
N MET A 119 24.29 -19.83 17.35
CA MET A 119 23.63 -19.51 16.07
C MET A 119 22.11 -19.38 16.22
N LEU A 120 21.47 -20.36 16.86
CA LEU A 120 20.03 -20.35 17.12
C LEU A 120 19.65 -19.25 18.12
N MET A 121 20.49 -18.97 19.13
CA MET A 121 20.26 -17.87 20.06
C MET A 121 20.28 -16.52 19.33
N ALA A 122 21.27 -16.27 18.47
CA ALA A 122 21.34 -15.03 17.70
C ALA A 122 20.13 -14.88 16.77
N GLU A 123 19.78 -15.93 16.04
CA GLU A 123 18.68 -15.93 15.08
C GLU A 123 17.32 -15.77 15.78
N ALA A 124 16.96 -16.71 16.66
CA ALA A 124 15.64 -16.82 17.26
C ALA A 124 15.32 -15.74 18.30
N ILE A 125 16.31 -15.33 19.11
CA ILE A 125 16.09 -14.38 20.20
C ILE A 125 16.31 -12.93 19.76
N PHE A 126 17.29 -12.67 18.89
CA PHE A 126 17.65 -11.29 18.53
C PHE A 126 17.17 -10.90 17.13
N PHE A 127 17.51 -11.66 16.09
CA PHE A 127 17.17 -11.28 14.70
C PHE A 127 15.68 -11.42 14.38
N VAL A 128 14.98 -12.41 14.95
CA VAL A 128 13.51 -12.51 14.81
C VAL A 128 12.84 -11.33 15.51
N GLN A 129 13.29 -10.93 16.69
CA GLN A 129 12.70 -9.81 17.43
C GLN A 129 13.00 -8.47 16.76
N PHE A 130 14.22 -8.29 16.24
CA PHE A 130 14.53 -7.17 15.36
C PHE A 130 13.56 -7.08 14.18
N ARG A 131 13.22 -8.20 13.53
CA ARG A 131 12.25 -8.23 12.41
C ARG A 131 10.86 -7.78 12.83
N ILE A 132 10.36 -8.28 13.97
CA ILE A 132 9.05 -7.90 14.50
C ILE A 132 9.01 -6.39 14.76
N MET A 133 10.06 -5.85 15.39
CA MET A 133 10.17 -4.41 15.66
C MET A 133 10.35 -3.58 14.38
N LEU A 134 11.06 -4.11 13.38
CA LEU A 134 11.22 -3.46 12.08
C LEU A 134 9.88 -3.33 11.36
N ASN A 135 9.02 -4.35 11.40
CA ASN A 135 7.69 -4.29 10.80
C ASN A 135 6.84 -3.19 11.46
N GLY A 136 6.80 -3.13 12.79
CA GLY A 136 6.12 -2.05 13.51
C GLY A 136 6.71 -0.67 13.21
N PHE A 137 8.05 -0.57 13.13
CA PHE A 137 8.73 0.68 12.76
C PHE A 137 8.36 1.15 11.34
N ILE A 138 8.28 0.23 10.37
CA ILE A 138 7.85 0.55 9.00
C ILE A 138 6.38 1.00 9.02
N GLU A 139 5.51 0.31 9.76
CA GLU A 139 4.10 0.69 9.89
C GLU A 139 3.90 2.10 10.45
N GLU A 140 4.65 2.49 11.48
CA GLU A 140 4.61 3.85 12.01
C GLU A 140 5.05 4.93 10.99
N MET A 141 5.72 4.53 9.89
CA MET A 141 6.14 5.46 8.84
C MET A 141 5.00 5.80 7.86
N PHE A 142 3.96 4.98 7.74
CA PHE A 142 2.93 5.10 6.73
C PHE A 142 1.53 5.18 7.35
N THR A 143 0.66 6.02 6.79
CA THR A 143 -0.77 5.98 7.17
C THR A 143 -1.41 4.68 6.65
N PRO A 144 -2.54 4.21 7.21
CA PRO A 144 -3.21 2.99 6.75
C PRO A 144 -3.39 2.92 5.22
N LEU A 145 -3.90 4.00 4.61
CA LEU A 145 -4.07 4.14 3.15
C LEU A 145 -2.75 4.13 2.36
N GLN A 146 -1.66 4.66 2.94
CA GLN A 146 -0.35 4.59 2.32
C GLN A 146 0.18 3.16 2.37
N SER A 147 0.05 2.49 3.51
CA SER A 147 0.53 1.12 3.72
C SER A 147 -0.04 0.15 2.70
N GLU A 148 -1.34 0.23 2.38
CA GLU A 148 -1.98 -0.60 1.35
C GLU A 148 -1.31 -0.50 -0.03
N ARG A 149 -0.78 0.67 -0.37
CA ARG A 149 -0.17 0.94 -1.68
C ARG A 149 1.34 0.71 -1.68
N THR A 150 2.01 1.04 -0.58
CA THR A 150 3.48 1.07 -0.52
C THR A 150 4.09 -0.24 -0.01
N PHE A 151 3.37 -1.00 0.82
CA PHE A 151 3.90 -2.23 1.43
C PHE A 151 4.23 -3.31 0.41
N PRO A 152 3.42 -3.57 -0.63
CA PRO A 152 3.78 -4.56 -1.65
C PRO A 152 5.15 -4.28 -2.30
N LEU A 153 5.51 -3.00 -2.46
CA LEU A 153 6.80 -2.59 -2.98
C LEU A 153 7.92 -2.77 -1.94
N ILE A 154 7.69 -2.44 -0.67
CA ILE A 154 8.64 -2.67 0.44
C ILE A 154 8.88 -4.17 0.62
N GLU A 155 7.83 -4.98 0.63
CA GLU A 155 7.86 -6.44 0.72
C GLU A 155 8.57 -7.08 -0.48
N ALA A 156 8.62 -6.42 -1.65
CA ALA A 156 9.43 -6.91 -2.78
C ALA A 156 10.94 -6.95 -2.47
N SER A 157 11.40 -6.23 -1.44
CA SER A 157 12.75 -6.40 -0.92
C SER A 157 13.01 -7.81 -0.40
N GLU A 158 11.97 -8.53 0.07
CA GLU A 158 12.13 -9.89 0.60
C GLU A 158 12.43 -10.91 -0.51
N THR A 159 11.76 -10.78 -1.66
CA THR A 159 11.97 -11.65 -2.82
C THR A 159 13.27 -11.29 -3.55
N ILE A 160 13.55 -10.01 -3.76
CA ILE A 160 14.82 -9.55 -4.36
C ILE A 160 16.01 -9.92 -3.46
N GLY A 161 15.88 -9.75 -2.14
CA GLY A 161 16.89 -10.15 -1.16
C GLY A 161 17.18 -11.66 -1.20
N GLY A 162 16.16 -12.49 -1.40
CA GLY A 162 16.32 -13.94 -1.60
C GLY A 162 17.13 -14.29 -2.85
N ILE A 163 16.88 -13.59 -3.97
CA ILE A 163 17.65 -13.77 -5.22
C ILE A 163 19.12 -13.38 -5.01
N VAL A 164 19.36 -12.20 -4.42
CA VAL A 164 20.73 -11.69 -4.20
C VAL A 164 21.50 -12.58 -3.22
N ALA A 165 20.87 -13.03 -2.14
CA ALA A 165 21.48 -13.98 -1.21
C ALA A 165 21.79 -15.32 -1.88
N GLY A 166 20.86 -15.86 -2.67
CA GLY A 166 21.07 -17.09 -3.43
C GLY A 166 22.23 -16.99 -4.42
N LEU A 167 22.34 -15.87 -5.15
CA LEU A 167 23.47 -15.57 -6.03
C LEU A 167 24.79 -15.45 -5.26
N ALA A 168 24.78 -14.73 -4.13
CA ALA A 168 25.96 -14.60 -3.27
C ALA A 168 26.43 -15.96 -2.75
N ILE A 169 25.52 -16.82 -2.29
CA ILE A 169 25.84 -18.19 -1.86
C ILE A 169 26.42 -18.99 -3.03
N THR A 170 25.74 -19.03 -4.17
CA THR A 170 26.13 -19.86 -5.34
C THR A 170 27.49 -19.45 -5.90
N ILE A 171 27.76 -18.15 -6.03
CA ILE A 171 29.01 -17.64 -6.62
C ILE A 171 30.16 -17.68 -5.61
N VAL A 172 29.92 -17.28 -4.36
CA VAL A 172 30.99 -17.08 -3.37
C VAL A 172 31.34 -18.38 -2.63
N SER A 173 30.45 -19.38 -2.59
CA SER A 173 30.70 -20.66 -1.89
C SER A 173 31.84 -21.49 -2.48
N GLY A 174 32.27 -21.20 -3.72
CA GLY A 174 33.47 -21.79 -4.31
C GLY A 174 34.78 -21.20 -3.78
N TYR A 175 34.73 -20.04 -3.11
CA TYR A 175 35.91 -19.31 -2.64
C TYR A 175 36.01 -19.22 -1.12
N LEU A 176 34.88 -19.32 -0.40
CA LEU A 176 34.82 -19.18 1.05
C LEU A 176 34.30 -20.45 1.71
N ASN A 177 34.80 -20.74 2.91
CA ASN A 177 34.22 -21.75 3.79
C ASN A 177 32.81 -21.33 4.20
N VAL A 178 31.92 -22.32 4.37
CA VAL A 178 30.51 -22.08 4.73
C VAL A 178 30.39 -21.26 6.04
N SER A 179 31.27 -21.52 7.02
CA SER A 179 31.31 -20.76 8.28
C SER A 179 31.74 -19.30 8.11
N SER A 180 32.54 -18.96 7.10
CA SER A 180 33.00 -17.59 6.85
C SER A 180 31.89 -16.67 6.33
N PHE A 181 30.79 -17.22 5.79
CA PHE A 181 29.60 -16.44 5.44
C PHE A 181 28.91 -15.81 6.67
N LEU A 182 29.21 -16.26 7.89
CA LEU A 182 28.75 -15.60 9.11
C LEU A 182 29.28 -14.16 9.22
N LEU A 183 30.49 -13.90 8.75
CA LEU A 183 31.05 -12.55 8.73
C LEU A 183 30.30 -11.63 7.77
N VAL A 184 29.80 -12.18 6.66
CA VAL A 184 28.94 -11.44 5.71
C VAL A 184 27.61 -11.08 6.38
N TRP A 185 27.00 -12.04 7.11
CA TRP A 185 25.77 -11.77 7.84
C TRP A 185 25.97 -10.68 8.92
N ILE A 186 27.07 -10.75 9.68
CA ILE A 186 27.45 -9.72 10.65
C ILE A 186 27.59 -8.35 9.99
N ALA A 187 28.34 -8.26 8.88
CA ALA A 187 28.54 -7.00 8.17
C ALA A 187 27.22 -6.38 7.68
N LEU A 188 26.34 -7.20 7.08
CA LEU A 188 25.02 -6.74 6.63
C LEU A 188 24.14 -6.27 7.79
N SER A 189 24.16 -6.98 8.92
CA SER A 189 23.38 -6.59 10.11
C SER A 189 23.84 -5.26 10.70
N LEU A 190 25.15 -5.02 10.79
CA LEU A 190 25.70 -3.75 11.30
C LEU A 190 25.50 -2.59 10.32
N ALA A 191 25.46 -2.85 9.02
CA ALA A 191 25.16 -1.84 7.99
C ALA A 191 23.73 -1.25 8.10
N ILE A 192 22.81 -1.95 8.77
CA ILE A 192 21.44 -1.46 9.01
C ILE A 192 21.42 -0.32 10.04
N VAL A 193 22.32 -0.33 11.03
CA VAL A 193 22.37 0.66 12.12
C VAL A 193 22.44 2.11 11.62
N PRO A 194 23.40 2.50 10.75
CA PRO A 194 23.45 3.88 10.26
C PRO A 194 22.21 4.27 9.45
N LEU A 195 21.57 3.33 8.75
CA LEU A 195 20.35 3.62 7.97
C LEU A 195 19.17 3.99 8.87
N ILE A 196 19.03 3.33 10.02
CA ILE A 196 18.00 3.67 11.02
C ILE A 196 18.20 5.12 11.50
N PHE A 197 19.42 5.51 11.84
CA PHE A 197 19.72 6.87 12.31
C PHE A 197 19.56 7.95 11.23
N ILE A 198 20.01 7.67 10.00
CA ILE A 198 19.84 8.58 8.86
C ILE A 198 18.35 8.87 8.64
N TYR A 199 17.51 7.83 8.68
CA TYR A 199 16.08 8.03 8.50
C TYR A 199 15.46 8.86 9.63
N GLN A 200 15.80 8.58 10.89
CA GLN A 200 15.31 9.36 12.03
C GLN A 200 15.66 10.84 11.90
N SER A 201 16.88 11.16 11.47
CA SER A 201 17.30 12.55 11.26
C SER A 201 16.54 13.26 10.13
N MET A 202 16.00 12.51 9.16
CA MET A 202 15.26 13.05 8.02
C MET A 202 13.75 13.13 8.24
N SER A 203 13.20 12.36 9.20
CA SER A 203 11.77 12.17 9.43
C SER A 203 11.29 12.84 10.72
N LYS A 204 11.58 14.13 10.91
CA LYS A 204 10.91 14.90 11.98
C LYS A 204 9.39 14.82 11.77
N LYS A 205 8.68 14.22 12.73
CA LYS A 205 7.21 14.11 12.70
C LYS A 205 6.63 15.52 12.94
N VAL A 206 5.50 15.82 12.31
CA VAL A 206 4.70 16.98 12.74
C VAL A 206 4.17 16.60 14.13
N PRO A 207 4.29 17.47 15.15
CA PRO A 207 3.66 17.22 16.45
C PRO A 207 2.15 17.03 16.26
N HIS A 208 1.57 15.98 16.84
CA HIS A 208 0.12 15.71 16.87
C HIS A 208 -0.39 15.86 18.30
N PHE A 209 -1.70 16.10 18.48
CA PHE A 209 -2.29 16.08 19.81
C PHE A 209 -2.32 14.63 20.31
N SER A 210 -1.43 14.28 21.24
CA SER A 210 -1.23 12.89 21.67
C SER A 210 -2.48 12.30 22.34
N GLU A 211 -3.07 11.27 21.72
CA GLU A 211 -3.81 10.25 22.45
C GLU A 211 -2.82 9.27 23.09
N LYS A 212 -3.01 8.98 24.38
CA LYS A 212 -2.20 8.01 25.12
C LYS A 212 -2.44 6.60 24.56
N ASN A 213 -1.51 6.10 23.75
CA ASN A 213 -1.42 4.65 23.51
C ASN A 213 -0.98 3.97 24.82
N LEU A 214 -1.93 3.37 25.53
CA LEU A 214 -1.68 2.56 26.71
C LEU A 214 -0.85 1.33 26.30
N LYS A 215 0.40 1.23 26.76
CA LYS A 215 1.23 0.03 26.57
C LYS A 215 0.61 -1.16 27.31
N VAL A 216 0.11 -2.18 26.58
CA VAL A 216 -0.44 -3.42 27.14
C VAL A 216 0.54 -4.58 26.87
N SER A 217 0.67 -5.52 27.81
CA SER A 217 1.53 -6.70 27.67
C SER A 217 0.88 -7.80 26.82
N SER A 218 1.69 -8.55 26.06
CA SER A 218 1.26 -9.63 25.17
C SER A 218 0.59 -10.83 25.88
N LEU A 219 0.86 -11.01 27.18
CA LEU A 219 0.32 -12.10 28.00
C LEU A 219 -1.14 -11.88 28.44
N ASP A 220 -1.59 -10.63 28.57
CA ASP A 220 -2.98 -10.28 28.96
C ASP A 220 -3.93 -10.13 27.76
N ILE A 221 -3.45 -10.40 26.54
CA ILE A 221 -4.26 -10.24 25.32
C ILE A 221 -5.46 -11.21 25.34
N PHE A 222 -5.29 -12.46 25.76
CA PHE A 222 -6.39 -13.42 25.76
C PHE A 222 -7.43 -13.15 26.86
N SER A 223 -7.00 -12.66 28.03
CA SER A 223 -7.91 -12.25 29.10
C SER A 223 -8.68 -11.00 28.68
N LYS A 224 -8.03 -10.01 28.05
CA LYS A 224 -8.72 -8.82 27.48
C LYS A 224 -9.60 -9.15 26.28
N LEU A 225 -9.15 -9.92 25.28
CA LEU A 225 -9.97 -10.34 24.14
C LEU A 225 -11.18 -11.16 24.60
N LYS A 226 -11.02 -12.04 25.59
CA LYS A 226 -12.13 -12.81 26.15
C LYS A 226 -13.08 -11.92 26.97
N ASN A 227 -12.56 -10.96 27.73
CA ASN A 227 -13.38 -10.09 28.59
C ASN A 227 -14.04 -8.94 27.81
N GLU A 228 -13.43 -8.42 26.75
CA GLU A 228 -13.97 -7.36 25.89
C GLU A 228 -14.84 -7.91 24.74
N ILE A 229 -14.68 -9.18 24.34
CA ILE A 229 -15.23 -9.72 23.06
C ILE A 229 -15.86 -11.12 23.24
N SER A 230 -16.21 -11.51 24.47
CA SER A 230 -16.68 -12.86 24.85
C SER A 230 -17.73 -13.50 23.91
N ASP A 231 -18.60 -12.72 23.28
CA ASP A 231 -19.71 -13.23 22.44
C ASP A 231 -19.86 -12.60 21.04
N SER A 232 -18.95 -11.72 20.59
CA SER A 232 -19.12 -11.01 19.31
C SER A 232 -18.51 -11.75 18.10
N ASN A 233 -18.96 -11.40 16.89
CA ASN A 233 -18.40 -11.95 15.65
C ASN A 233 -16.90 -11.63 15.49
N HIS A 234 -16.41 -10.55 16.11
CA HIS A 234 -14.98 -10.20 16.13
C HIS A 234 -14.14 -11.30 16.77
N TYR A 235 -14.56 -11.88 17.91
CA TYR A 235 -13.81 -12.97 18.55
C TYR A 235 -13.77 -14.21 17.65
N LYS A 236 -14.91 -14.56 17.04
CA LYS A 236 -15.00 -15.71 16.12
C LYS A 236 -14.10 -15.52 14.89
N TYR A 237 -13.96 -14.29 14.40
CA TYR A 237 -13.08 -13.91 13.30
C TYR A 237 -11.61 -14.01 13.71
N VAL A 238 -11.19 -13.38 14.80
CA VAL A 238 -9.80 -13.42 15.31
C VAL A 238 -9.36 -14.86 15.63
N LYS A 239 -10.24 -15.66 16.25
CA LYS A 239 -10.00 -17.09 16.48
C LYS A 239 -9.79 -17.86 15.16
N GLY A 240 -10.48 -17.48 14.09
CA GLY A 240 -10.27 -18.06 12.77
C GLY A 240 -8.89 -17.73 12.21
N LEU A 241 -8.46 -16.46 12.29
CA LEU A 241 -7.11 -16.04 11.90
C LEU A 241 -6.02 -16.80 12.67
N PHE A 242 -6.20 -16.99 13.98
CA PHE A 242 -5.32 -17.82 14.79
C PHE A 242 -5.13 -19.23 14.20
N ILE A 243 -6.23 -19.91 13.89
CA ILE A 243 -6.20 -21.28 13.35
C ILE A 243 -5.54 -21.31 11.97
N ILE A 244 -5.83 -20.31 11.12
CA ILE A 244 -5.23 -20.18 9.78
C ILE A 244 -3.70 -20.07 9.89
N VAL A 245 -3.20 -19.15 10.72
CA VAL A 245 -1.77 -18.93 10.93
C VAL A 245 -1.11 -20.18 11.51
N LEU A 246 -1.74 -20.80 12.50
CA LEU A 246 -1.24 -22.02 13.13
C LEU A 246 -1.06 -23.15 12.11
N PHE A 247 -2.09 -23.44 11.31
CA PHE A 247 -2.04 -24.48 10.29
C PHE A 247 -1.08 -24.16 9.16
N GLN A 248 -0.98 -22.89 8.75
CA GLN A 248 -0.01 -22.45 7.75
C GLN A 248 1.42 -22.72 8.20
N TRP A 249 1.73 -22.46 9.48
CA TRP A 249 3.07 -22.71 10.03
C TRP A 249 3.38 -24.17 10.31
N ILE A 250 2.35 -24.97 10.67
CA ILE A 250 2.47 -26.44 10.67
C ILE A 250 2.84 -26.93 9.27
N LEU A 251 2.08 -26.53 8.23
CA LEU A 251 2.34 -26.93 6.84
C LEU A 251 3.71 -26.46 6.36
N PHE A 252 4.11 -25.23 6.67
CA PHE A 252 5.41 -24.68 6.31
C PHE A 252 6.55 -25.58 6.81
N ASN A 253 6.52 -25.98 8.09
CA ASN A 253 7.58 -26.80 8.67
C ASN A 253 7.56 -28.26 8.19
N LEU A 254 6.37 -28.85 8.01
CA LEU A 254 6.22 -30.19 7.43
C LEU A 254 6.78 -30.22 5.99
N LEU A 255 6.44 -29.22 5.19
CA LEU A 255 6.90 -29.07 3.82
C LEU A 255 8.40 -28.76 3.77
N GLU A 256 8.91 -27.91 4.67
CA GLU A 256 10.33 -27.59 4.77
C GLU A 256 11.14 -28.87 5.03
N PHE A 257 10.73 -29.69 5.98
CA PHE A 257 11.39 -30.97 6.24
C PHE A 257 11.38 -31.89 5.00
N GLN A 258 10.24 -32.02 4.31
CA GLN A 258 10.14 -32.86 3.10
C GLN A 258 10.99 -32.33 1.94
N TYR A 259 11.02 -31.01 1.78
CA TYR A 259 11.83 -30.31 0.79
C TYR A 259 13.32 -30.51 1.08
N THR A 260 13.81 -30.18 2.28
CA THR A 260 15.23 -30.33 2.65
C THR A 260 15.66 -31.78 2.57
N LYS A 261 14.79 -32.74 2.91
CA LYS A 261 15.07 -34.17 2.78
C LYS A 261 15.19 -34.62 1.32
N ALA A 262 14.40 -34.07 0.40
CA ALA A 262 14.51 -34.37 -1.02
C ALA A 262 15.80 -33.77 -1.62
N VAL A 263 16.15 -32.54 -1.24
CA VAL A 263 17.43 -31.90 -1.62
C VAL A 263 18.60 -32.72 -1.08
N TYR A 264 18.59 -33.08 0.21
CA TYR A 264 19.61 -33.92 0.85
C TYR A 264 19.84 -35.22 0.06
N LYS A 265 18.77 -35.96 -0.27
CA LYS A 265 18.88 -37.21 -1.04
C LYS A 265 19.50 -36.99 -2.43
N SER A 266 19.12 -35.91 -3.12
CA SER A 266 19.66 -35.56 -4.44
C SER A 266 21.16 -35.25 -4.37
N VAL A 267 21.55 -34.41 -3.43
CA VAL A 267 22.95 -33.99 -3.22
C VAL A 267 23.82 -35.17 -2.80
N SER A 268 23.38 -35.97 -1.82
CA SER A 268 24.12 -37.16 -1.38
C SER A 268 24.37 -38.15 -2.51
N GLY A 269 23.39 -38.33 -3.40
CA GLY A 269 23.54 -39.22 -4.57
C GLY A 269 24.63 -38.76 -5.53
N VAL A 270 24.74 -37.47 -5.80
CA VAL A 270 25.75 -36.90 -6.71
C VAL A 270 27.14 -36.91 -6.09
N ILE A 271 27.25 -36.63 -4.79
CA ILE A 271 28.56 -36.51 -4.11
C ILE A 271 29.24 -37.86 -3.91
N LEU A 272 28.47 -38.92 -3.63
CA LEU A 272 29.00 -40.28 -3.63
C LEU A 272 29.65 -40.66 -4.97
N VAL A 273 29.23 -40.02 -6.07
CA VAL A 273 29.79 -40.22 -7.42
C VAL A 273 30.96 -39.27 -7.70
N ALA A 274 30.94 -38.04 -7.18
CA ALA A 274 31.90 -36.99 -7.52
C ALA A 274 33.03 -36.76 -6.50
N GLY A 275 32.96 -37.30 -5.29
CA GLY A 275 34.00 -37.18 -4.26
C GLY A 275 34.18 -35.79 -3.63
N SER A 276 33.21 -34.89 -3.76
CA SER A 276 33.27 -33.51 -3.23
C SER A 276 32.80 -33.39 -1.77
N GLY A 277 33.06 -32.26 -1.11
CA GLY A 277 32.61 -32.00 0.26
C GLY A 277 31.09 -31.79 0.35
N PHE A 278 30.40 -32.63 1.14
CA PHE A 278 28.93 -32.60 1.30
C PHE A 278 28.39 -31.25 1.78
N GLU A 279 29.07 -30.62 2.75
CA GLU A 279 28.67 -29.31 3.30
C GLU A 279 28.57 -28.23 2.23
N HIS A 280 29.61 -28.11 1.39
CA HIS A 280 29.69 -27.08 0.37
C HIS A 280 28.65 -27.26 -0.73
N ALA A 281 28.46 -28.50 -1.20
CA ALA A 281 27.50 -28.79 -2.25
C ALA A 281 26.05 -28.60 -1.78
N LEU A 282 25.72 -29.03 -0.55
CA LEU A 282 24.37 -28.78 0.01
C LEU A 282 24.11 -27.29 0.19
N PHE A 283 25.09 -26.52 0.68
CA PHE A 283 25.00 -25.08 0.82
C PHE A 283 24.81 -24.37 -0.53
N HIS A 284 25.60 -24.75 -1.54
CA HIS A 284 25.49 -24.25 -2.90
C HIS A 284 24.11 -24.52 -3.53
N ASP A 285 23.63 -25.76 -3.45
CA ASP A 285 22.37 -26.16 -4.10
C ASP A 285 21.15 -25.53 -3.43
N LEU A 286 21.15 -25.38 -2.11
CA LEU A 286 20.13 -24.60 -1.41
C LEU A 286 20.14 -23.13 -1.87
N GLY A 287 21.33 -22.53 -2.04
CA GLY A 287 21.48 -21.19 -2.59
C GLY A 287 20.91 -21.05 -4.00
N ALA A 288 21.21 -22.00 -4.90
CA ALA A 288 20.68 -22.01 -6.26
C ALA A 288 19.16 -22.16 -6.29
N LEU A 289 18.59 -23.01 -5.44
CA LEU A 289 17.13 -23.17 -5.32
C LEU A 289 16.45 -21.91 -4.77
N PHE A 290 17.09 -21.16 -3.87
CA PHE A 290 16.59 -19.87 -3.42
C PHE A 290 16.46 -18.86 -4.56
N ILE A 291 17.37 -18.86 -5.54
CA ILE A 291 17.27 -18.01 -6.74
C ILE A 291 15.98 -18.35 -7.51
N LEU A 292 15.79 -19.64 -7.82
CA LEU A 292 14.63 -20.11 -8.58
C LEU A 292 13.31 -19.78 -7.86
N ILE A 293 13.24 -20.11 -6.57
CA ILE A 293 12.03 -19.90 -5.76
C ILE A 293 11.71 -18.41 -5.64
N SER A 294 12.72 -17.59 -5.34
CA SER A 294 12.53 -16.15 -5.14
C SER A 294 12.24 -15.42 -6.45
N ALA A 295 12.85 -15.84 -7.57
CA ALA A 295 12.57 -15.28 -8.89
C ALA A 295 11.13 -15.56 -9.34
N SER A 296 10.65 -16.79 -9.15
CA SER A 296 9.26 -17.13 -9.49
C SER A 296 8.26 -16.39 -8.58
N ALA A 297 8.56 -16.27 -7.28
CA ALA A 297 7.76 -15.47 -6.34
C ALA A 297 7.71 -13.99 -6.74
N LEU A 298 8.83 -13.40 -7.17
CA LEU A 298 8.90 -12.01 -7.61
C LEU A 298 8.01 -11.76 -8.84
N VAL A 299 7.99 -12.67 -9.81
CA VAL A 299 7.12 -12.56 -11.00
C VAL A 299 5.66 -12.54 -10.58
N VAL A 300 5.25 -13.44 -9.69
CA VAL A 300 3.86 -13.49 -9.21
C VAL A 300 3.54 -12.25 -8.38
N GLN A 301 4.43 -11.83 -7.49
CA GLN A 301 4.26 -10.64 -6.66
C GLN A 301 4.06 -9.37 -7.49
N LEU A 302 4.85 -9.17 -8.54
CA LEU A 302 4.82 -7.94 -9.36
C LEU A 302 3.67 -7.91 -10.37
N PHE A 303 3.32 -9.04 -10.98
CA PHE A 303 2.39 -9.06 -12.12
C PHE A 303 1.01 -9.63 -11.81
N ILE A 304 0.90 -10.48 -10.79
CA ILE A 304 -0.28 -11.30 -10.53
C ILE A 304 -0.91 -10.97 -9.18
N GLY A 305 -0.12 -10.68 -8.14
CA GLY A 305 -0.58 -10.50 -6.75
C GLY A 305 -1.72 -9.49 -6.60
N SER A 306 -1.51 -8.24 -7.04
CA SER A 306 -2.52 -7.18 -6.92
C SER A 306 -3.78 -7.47 -7.76
N ARG A 307 -3.62 -8.09 -8.93
CA ARG A 307 -4.74 -8.46 -9.79
C ARG A 307 -5.61 -9.53 -9.14
N LEU A 308 -4.99 -10.53 -8.49
CA LEU A 308 -5.70 -11.58 -7.79
C LEU A 308 -6.51 -11.04 -6.63
N ILE A 309 -5.92 -10.19 -5.77
CA ILE A 309 -6.63 -9.57 -4.64
C ILE A 309 -7.82 -8.74 -5.14
N ASN A 310 -7.63 -7.91 -6.17
CA ASN A 310 -8.73 -7.12 -6.73
C ASN A 310 -9.83 -7.99 -7.37
N SER A 311 -9.48 -9.15 -7.92
CA SER A 311 -10.44 -10.03 -8.59
C SER A 311 -11.19 -10.99 -7.66
N LEU A 312 -10.53 -11.49 -6.61
CA LEU A 312 -11.03 -12.51 -5.68
C LEU A 312 -11.44 -11.94 -4.32
N GLY A 313 -11.08 -10.69 -4.02
CA GLY A 313 -11.19 -10.11 -2.68
C GLY A 313 -10.11 -10.62 -1.72
N VAL A 314 -10.10 -10.11 -0.50
CA VAL A 314 -9.09 -10.44 0.53
C VAL A 314 -9.15 -11.93 0.89
N VAL A 315 -10.24 -12.44 1.44
CA VAL A 315 -10.29 -13.85 1.87
C VAL A 315 -10.30 -14.82 0.67
N GLY A 316 -10.87 -14.43 -0.47
CA GLY A 316 -10.78 -15.21 -1.71
C GLY A 316 -9.34 -15.41 -2.18
N SER A 317 -8.48 -14.39 -2.07
CA SER A 317 -7.05 -14.53 -2.36
C SER A 317 -6.30 -15.38 -1.32
N MET A 318 -6.73 -15.37 -0.05
CA MET A 318 -6.19 -16.29 0.98
C MET A 318 -6.52 -17.76 0.68
N LEU A 319 -7.69 -18.06 0.08
CA LEU A 319 -8.10 -19.42 -0.29
C LEU A 319 -7.21 -20.05 -1.36
N LEU A 320 -6.56 -19.26 -2.20
CA LEU A 320 -5.67 -19.77 -3.25
C LEU A 320 -4.50 -20.56 -2.65
N HIS A 321 -3.97 -20.13 -1.50
CA HIS A 321 -2.84 -20.79 -0.84
C HIS A 321 -3.11 -22.24 -0.44
N PRO A 322 -4.15 -22.58 0.34
CA PRO A 322 -4.46 -23.97 0.65
C PRO A 322 -4.84 -24.81 -0.58
N ILE A 323 -5.56 -24.24 -1.57
CA ILE A 323 -5.93 -24.98 -2.80
C ILE A 323 -4.68 -25.44 -3.56
N VAL A 324 -3.76 -24.51 -3.85
CA VAL A 324 -2.50 -24.83 -4.57
C VAL A 324 -1.61 -25.73 -3.74
N THR A 325 -1.60 -25.56 -2.42
CA THR A 325 -0.84 -26.41 -1.49
C THR A 325 -1.35 -27.85 -1.52
N ILE A 326 -2.67 -28.09 -1.52
CA ILE A 326 -3.26 -29.43 -1.64
C ILE A 326 -2.83 -30.09 -2.95
N LEU A 327 -2.97 -29.39 -4.09
CA LEU A 327 -2.56 -29.91 -5.40
C LEU A 327 -1.07 -30.29 -5.43
N SER A 328 -0.23 -29.44 -4.81
CA SER A 328 1.21 -29.65 -4.76
C SER A 328 1.60 -30.83 -3.86
N ILE A 329 0.98 -30.97 -2.69
CA ILE A 329 1.22 -32.10 -1.78
C ILE A 329 0.68 -33.40 -2.40
N PHE A 330 -0.43 -33.35 -3.14
CA PHE A 330 -0.93 -34.51 -3.88
C PHE A 330 0.15 -35.02 -4.84
N GLY A 331 0.69 -34.16 -5.70
CA GLY A 331 1.81 -34.51 -6.59
C GLY A 331 3.04 -35.07 -5.85
N LEU A 332 3.39 -34.46 -4.70
CA LEU A 332 4.48 -34.92 -3.84
C LEU A 332 4.24 -36.32 -3.23
N THR A 333 2.98 -36.67 -2.96
CA THR A 333 2.57 -37.96 -2.38
C THR A 333 2.68 -39.09 -3.40
N PHE A 334 2.27 -38.86 -4.65
CA PHE A 334 2.35 -39.86 -5.71
C PHE A 334 3.79 -40.15 -6.16
N SER A 335 4.63 -39.11 -6.22
CA SER A 335 5.99 -39.24 -6.72
C SER A 335 6.96 -38.39 -5.89
N TYR A 336 7.34 -38.88 -4.71
CA TYR A 336 8.32 -38.18 -3.86
C TYR A 336 9.73 -38.22 -4.46
N ASN A 337 10.14 -37.10 -5.07
CA ASN A 337 11.48 -36.91 -5.66
C ASN A 337 11.88 -35.43 -5.58
N PHE A 338 13.11 -35.11 -6.02
CA PHE A 338 13.62 -33.75 -5.99
C PHE A 338 12.74 -32.75 -6.76
N PRO A 339 12.34 -33.00 -8.03
CA PRO A 339 11.48 -32.07 -8.76
C PRO A 339 10.13 -31.80 -8.09
N THR A 340 9.42 -32.83 -7.61
CA THR A 340 8.10 -32.64 -6.97
C THR A 340 8.20 -31.90 -5.64
N ALA A 341 9.27 -32.12 -4.87
CA ALA A 341 9.53 -31.40 -3.63
C ALA A 341 9.87 -29.92 -3.86
N VAL A 342 10.71 -29.62 -4.86
CA VAL A 342 11.04 -28.24 -5.26
C VAL A 342 9.79 -27.53 -5.79
N LEU A 343 9.00 -28.18 -6.65
CA LEU A 343 7.74 -27.63 -7.15
C LEU A 343 6.76 -27.33 -6.02
N ALA A 344 6.61 -28.25 -5.06
CA ALA A 344 5.73 -28.03 -3.92
C ALA A 344 6.20 -26.86 -3.05
N LYS A 345 7.50 -26.77 -2.74
CA LYS A 345 8.09 -25.63 -2.02
C LYS A 345 7.92 -24.32 -2.77
N ASN A 346 8.11 -24.34 -4.09
CA ASN A 346 7.98 -23.19 -4.95
C ASN A 346 6.53 -22.65 -4.97
N ASN A 347 5.57 -23.52 -5.24
CA ASN A 347 4.15 -23.19 -5.26
C ASN A 347 3.66 -22.68 -3.88
N PHE A 348 4.11 -23.31 -2.80
CA PHE A 348 3.82 -22.85 -1.45
C PHE A 348 4.34 -21.42 -1.21
N THR A 349 5.59 -21.15 -1.63
CA THR A 349 6.22 -19.83 -1.45
C THR A 349 5.51 -18.75 -2.28
N ILE A 350 5.26 -19.01 -3.56
CA ILE A 350 4.52 -18.11 -4.46
C ILE A 350 3.17 -17.72 -3.84
N THR A 351 2.40 -18.71 -3.39
CA THR A 351 1.06 -18.47 -2.87
C THR A 351 1.06 -17.87 -1.47
N SER A 352 2.13 -18.09 -0.69
CA SER A 352 2.31 -17.43 0.61
C SER A 352 2.50 -15.92 0.48
N VAL A 353 3.13 -15.43 -0.60
CA VAL A 353 3.27 -13.99 -0.86
C VAL A 353 1.91 -13.35 -1.14
N ILE A 354 1.06 -14.01 -1.93
CA ILE A 354 -0.31 -13.55 -2.18
C ILE A 354 -1.12 -13.55 -0.88
N HIS A 355 -1.01 -14.64 -0.10
CA HIS A 355 -1.69 -14.78 1.18
C HIS A 355 -1.25 -13.71 2.19
N LEU A 356 0.04 -13.35 2.25
CA LEU A 356 0.55 -12.36 3.20
C LEU A 356 -0.10 -11.00 3.01
N ASN A 357 -0.19 -10.53 1.76
CA ASN A 357 -0.83 -9.24 1.43
C ASN A 357 -2.32 -9.23 1.83
N ALA A 358 -3.02 -10.31 1.54
CA ALA A 358 -4.42 -10.47 1.90
C ALA A 358 -4.60 -10.55 3.43
N TYR A 359 -3.75 -11.31 4.09
CA TYR A 359 -3.72 -11.47 5.53
C TYR A 359 -3.47 -10.14 6.25
N HIS A 360 -2.56 -9.30 5.75
CA HIS A 360 -2.33 -7.95 6.28
C HIS A 360 -3.58 -7.07 6.17
N SER A 361 -4.25 -7.12 5.02
CA SER A 361 -5.52 -6.38 4.79
C SER A 361 -6.66 -6.89 5.69
N SER A 362 -6.65 -8.18 6.03
CA SER A 362 -7.67 -8.81 6.88
C SER A 362 -7.69 -8.25 8.31
N TYR A 363 -6.59 -7.65 8.78
CA TYR A 363 -6.52 -7.00 10.09
C TYR A 363 -7.36 -5.72 10.20
N TYR A 364 -7.77 -5.11 9.08
CA TYR A 364 -8.64 -3.94 9.11
C TYR A 364 -10.03 -4.22 9.68
N ALA A 365 -10.47 -5.49 9.69
CA ALA A 365 -11.68 -5.92 10.40
C ALA A 365 -11.48 -6.01 11.92
N VAL A 366 -10.23 -6.00 12.42
CA VAL A 366 -9.94 -5.97 13.85
C VAL A 366 -9.98 -4.51 14.31
N LYS A 367 -10.65 -4.28 15.43
CA LYS A 367 -10.72 -2.97 16.08
C LYS A 367 -9.32 -2.36 16.24
N ASP A 368 -9.18 -1.08 15.92
CA ASP A 368 -7.88 -0.38 15.85
C ASP A 368 -7.08 -0.54 17.14
N SER A 369 -7.74 -0.38 18.29
CA SER A 369 -7.12 -0.56 19.62
C SER A 369 -6.58 -1.96 19.90
N LEU A 370 -6.95 -2.97 19.12
CA LEU A 370 -6.56 -4.36 19.29
C LEU A 370 -5.70 -4.90 18.15
N ARG A 371 -5.62 -4.16 17.02
CA ARG A 371 -5.03 -4.65 15.78
C ARG A 371 -3.56 -5.03 15.94
N GLU A 372 -2.76 -4.13 16.51
CA GLU A 372 -1.32 -4.34 16.73
C GLU A 372 -1.08 -5.53 17.67
N TYR A 373 -1.84 -5.62 18.76
CA TYR A 373 -1.74 -6.73 19.71
C TYR A 373 -2.07 -8.09 19.08
N VAL A 374 -3.13 -8.16 18.28
CA VAL A 374 -3.49 -9.39 17.57
C VAL A 374 -2.37 -9.76 16.59
N ARG A 375 -1.77 -8.79 15.88
CA ARG A 375 -0.65 -9.04 14.97
C ARG A 375 0.59 -9.54 15.70
N GLU A 376 1.02 -8.84 16.75
CA GLU A 376 2.16 -9.24 17.58
C GLU A 376 1.98 -10.63 18.17
N PHE A 377 0.78 -10.95 18.65
CA PHE A 377 0.46 -12.26 19.19
C PHE A 377 0.54 -13.35 18.12
N LEU A 378 -0.07 -13.12 16.95
CA LEU A 378 -0.03 -14.06 15.84
C LEU A 378 1.41 -14.30 15.38
N ASP A 379 2.20 -13.25 15.22
CA ASP A 379 3.57 -13.34 14.70
C ASP A 379 4.59 -13.86 15.74
N GLY A 380 4.50 -13.42 16.99
CA GLY A 380 5.46 -13.74 18.05
C GLY A 380 5.18 -15.05 18.80
N ILE A 381 3.93 -15.53 18.82
CA ILE A 381 3.54 -16.73 19.60
C ILE A 381 2.96 -17.82 18.70
N VAL A 382 2.01 -17.48 17.82
CA VAL A 382 1.26 -18.50 17.07
C VAL A 382 2.09 -19.13 15.97
N ARG A 383 2.92 -18.36 15.26
CA ARG A 383 3.83 -18.92 14.25
C ARG A 383 4.85 -19.90 14.85
N PRO A 384 5.59 -19.55 15.93
CA PRO A 384 6.47 -20.52 16.59
C PRO A 384 5.74 -21.73 17.16
N LEU A 385 4.54 -21.55 17.72
CA LEU A 385 3.73 -22.66 18.22
C LEU A 385 3.36 -23.63 17.08
N GLY A 386 2.96 -23.11 15.93
CA GLY A 386 2.69 -23.93 14.74
C GLY A 386 3.93 -24.69 14.27
N ALA A 387 5.11 -24.07 14.33
CA ALA A 387 6.38 -24.73 14.03
C ALA A 387 6.67 -25.89 15.00
N ILE A 388 6.55 -25.65 16.31
CA ILE A 388 6.77 -26.68 17.35
C ILE A 388 5.79 -27.84 17.19
N LEU A 389 4.51 -27.57 16.93
CA LEU A 389 3.50 -28.62 16.76
C LEU A 389 3.76 -29.44 15.49
N GLY A 390 3.99 -28.79 14.35
CA GLY A 390 4.27 -29.49 13.09
C GLY A 390 5.51 -30.37 13.19
N THR A 391 6.55 -29.88 13.86
CA THR A 391 7.84 -30.58 14.00
C THR A 391 7.85 -31.63 15.10
N GLY A 392 7.09 -31.42 16.18
CA GLY A 392 6.82 -32.44 17.19
C GLY A 392 6.13 -33.66 16.60
N VAL A 393 5.17 -33.47 15.70
CA VAL A 393 4.54 -34.57 14.95
C VAL A 393 5.54 -35.25 13.99
N ILE A 394 6.41 -34.46 13.36
CA ILE A 394 7.74 -34.84 12.80
C ILE A 394 8.37 -36.02 13.56
N ILE A 395 8.83 -35.65 14.74
CA ILE A 395 9.59 -36.49 15.65
C ILE A 395 8.78 -37.72 16.07
N GLY A 396 7.50 -37.54 16.43
CA GLY A 396 6.60 -38.65 16.77
C GLY A 396 6.47 -39.68 15.64
N LEU A 397 6.28 -39.22 14.40
CA LEU A 397 6.19 -40.12 13.24
C LEU A 397 7.51 -40.81 12.93
N GLN A 398 8.67 -40.18 13.18
CA GLN A 398 9.98 -40.80 13.01
C GLN A 398 10.22 -41.96 13.98
N PHE A 399 9.62 -41.95 15.17
CA PHE A 399 9.66 -43.09 16.09
C PHE A 399 8.82 -44.28 15.61
N LEU A 400 7.70 -44.00 14.94
CA LEU A 400 6.72 -45.01 14.51
C LEU A 400 7.03 -45.61 13.14
N PHE A 401 7.56 -44.81 12.21
CA PHE A 401 7.72 -45.18 10.81
C PHE A 401 9.13 -44.84 10.29
N LYS A 402 9.62 -45.65 9.35
CA LYS A 402 10.94 -45.46 8.71
C LYS A 402 10.81 -45.47 7.18
N GLY A 403 11.84 -44.96 6.50
CA GLY A 403 11.94 -45.03 5.04
C GLY A 403 10.78 -44.37 4.29
N ASN A 404 10.20 -45.11 3.33
CA ASN A 404 9.12 -44.61 2.47
C ASN A 404 7.78 -44.46 3.21
N SER A 405 7.52 -45.30 4.22
CA SER A 405 6.30 -45.19 5.04
C SER A 405 6.25 -43.86 5.79
N LEU A 406 7.38 -43.41 6.36
CA LEU A 406 7.47 -42.10 7.01
C LEU A 406 7.11 -40.96 6.04
N ILE A 407 7.61 -41.02 4.80
CA ILE A 407 7.34 -39.99 3.78
C ILE A 407 5.84 -39.95 3.48
N PHE A 408 5.22 -41.11 3.28
CA PHE A 408 3.79 -41.21 3.03
C PHE A 408 2.96 -40.63 4.18
N TYR A 409 3.23 -41.01 5.43
CA TYR A 409 2.45 -40.53 6.58
C TYR A 409 2.61 -39.03 6.84
N VAL A 410 3.81 -38.48 6.66
CA VAL A 410 4.01 -37.02 6.75
C VAL A 410 3.25 -36.30 5.63
N ASN A 411 3.25 -36.83 4.40
CA ASN A 411 2.49 -36.23 3.30
C ASN A 411 0.98 -36.34 3.50
N ALA A 412 0.48 -37.47 4.01
CA ALA A 412 -0.93 -37.65 4.35
C ALA A 412 -1.36 -36.67 5.46
N LEU A 413 -0.53 -36.47 6.48
CA LEU A 413 -0.76 -35.46 7.51
C LEU A 413 -0.82 -34.05 6.90
N MET A 414 0.12 -33.71 6.02
CA MET A 414 0.09 -32.41 5.32
C MET A 414 -1.21 -32.21 4.54
N LEU A 415 -1.73 -33.23 3.85
CA LEU A 415 -3.03 -33.14 3.18
C LEU A 415 -4.16 -32.88 4.17
N VAL A 416 -4.21 -33.60 5.29
CA VAL A 416 -5.24 -33.39 6.33
C VAL A 416 -5.20 -31.96 6.87
N VAL A 417 -4.01 -31.45 7.21
CA VAL A 417 -3.85 -30.07 7.69
C VAL A 417 -4.21 -29.05 6.59
N ALA A 418 -3.87 -29.32 5.33
CA ALA A 418 -4.19 -28.43 4.21
C ALA A 418 -5.70 -28.37 3.90
N PHE A 419 -6.41 -29.50 3.98
CA PHE A 419 -7.88 -29.51 3.89
C PHE A 419 -8.54 -28.81 5.07
N ALA A 420 -8.00 -28.98 6.28
CA ALA A 420 -8.49 -28.25 7.46
C ALA A 420 -8.26 -26.74 7.31
N LEU A 421 -7.10 -26.31 6.81
CA LEU A 421 -6.80 -24.92 6.48
C LEU A 421 -7.77 -24.38 5.43
N LEU A 422 -8.02 -25.12 4.34
CA LEU A 422 -8.99 -24.74 3.31
C LEU A 422 -10.38 -24.50 3.90
N PHE A 423 -10.86 -25.43 4.74
CA PHE A 423 -12.17 -25.35 5.39
C PHE A 423 -12.29 -24.13 6.32
N VAL A 424 -11.26 -23.88 7.14
CA VAL A 424 -11.26 -22.74 8.07
C VAL A 424 -11.22 -21.42 7.29
N THR A 425 -10.36 -21.29 6.28
CA THR A 425 -10.27 -20.09 5.44
C THR A 425 -11.58 -19.86 4.67
N PHE A 426 -12.24 -20.91 4.19
CA PHE A 426 -13.53 -20.79 3.51
C PHE A 426 -14.62 -20.23 4.43
N ARG A 427 -14.69 -20.73 5.68
CA ARG A 427 -15.62 -20.20 6.68
C ARG A 427 -15.28 -18.79 7.14
N GLN A 428 -14.05 -18.33 6.90
CA GLN A 428 -13.59 -17.00 7.31
C GLN A 428 -14.25 -15.89 6.50
N GLN A 429 -14.61 -16.12 5.23
CA GLN A 429 -15.28 -15.12 4.37
C GLN A 429 -16.57 -14.60 5.01
N LYS A 430 -17.40 -15.53 5.50
CA LYS A 430 -18.66 -15.17 6.18
C LYS A 430 -18.38 -14.34 7.44
N LYS A 431 -17.46 -14.79 8.30
CA LYS A 431 -17.11 -14.06 9.52
C LYS A 431 -16.52 -12.67 9.25
N TYR A 432 -15.74 -12.52 8.19
CA TYR A 432 -15.18 -11.24 7.75
C TYR A 432 -16.30 -10.27 7.37
N THR A 433 -17.29 -10.76 6.63
CA THR A 433 -18.51 -10.02 6.28
C THR A 433 -19.31 -9.64 7.52
N ASP A 434 -19.57 -10.60 8.42
CA ASP A 434 -20.34 -10.38 9.64
C ASP A 434 -19.69 -9.30 10.54
N VAL A 435 -18.37 -9.33 10.69
CA VAL A 435 -17.62 -8.33 11.48
C VAL A 435 -17.71 -6.93 10.86
N ALA A 436 -17.62 -6.82 9.54
CA ALA A 436 -17.76 -5.55 8.86
C ALA A 436 -19.20 -5.02 8.98
N LEU A 437 -20.21 -5.87 8.83
CA LEU A 437 -21.61 -5.50 9.03
C LEU A 437 -21.91 -5.07 10.48
N ASP A 438 -21.37 -5.78 11.47
CA ASP A 438 -21.49 -5.41 12.88
C ASP A 438 -20.84 -4.06 13.16
N SER A 439 -19.67 -3.80 12.57
CA SER A 439 -18.95 -2.53 12.73
C SER A 439 -19.69 -1.38 12.02
N LEU A 440 -20.28 -1.65 10.86
CA LEU A 440 -21.08 -0.68 10.09
C LEU A 440 -22.38 -0.28 10.79
N ASN A 441 -23.07 -1.23 11.41
CA ASN A 441 -24.39 -1.03 12.02
C ASN A 441 -24.34 -0.72 13.53
N GLY A 442 -23.34 -1.25 14.24
CA GLY A 442 -23.25 -1.20 15.70
C GLY A 442 -22.32 -0.13 16.26
N SER A 443 -21.40 0.41 15.46
CA SER A 443 -20.48 1.45 15.92
C SER A 443 -21.13 2.84 15.88
N ALA A 444 -20.93 3.64 16.92
CA ALA A 444 -21.24 5.07 16.90
C ALA A 444 -20.14 5.89 16.21
N ASP A 445 -18.94 5.32 16.10
CA ASP A 445 -17.77 5.95 15.48
C ASP A 445 -17.89 5.91 13.96
N ARG A 446 -17.81 7.09 13.34
CA ARG A 446 -17.89 7.29 11.89
C ARG A 446 -16.76 6.57 11.15
N ASP A 447 -15.53 6.66 11.65
CA ASP A 447 -14.36 6.21 10.89
C ASP A 447 -14.29 4.68 10.87
N VAL A 448 -14.71 4.04 11.97
CA VAL A 448 -14.96 2.59 12.03
C VAL A 448 -16.00 2.14 11.00
N ARG A 449 -17.08 2.91 10.82
CA ARG A 449 -18.13 2.60 9.83
C ARG A 449 -17.63 2.81 8.40
N ILE A 450 -16.81 3.83 8.14
CA ILE A 450 -16.19 4.08 6.84
C ILE A 450 -15.26 2.91 6.46
N ASN A 451 -14.38 2.48 7.39
CA ASN A 451 -13.53 1.30 7.18
C ASN A 451 -14.37 0.03 6.92
N ALA A 452 -15.51 -0.13 7.60
CA ALA A 452 -16.42 -1.22 7.31
C ALA A 452 -17.01 -1.17 5.88
N VAL A 453 -17.31 0.03 5.35
CA VAL A 453 -17.72 0.20 3.95
C VAL A 453 -16.60 -0.21 3.00
N ASP A 454 -15.35 0.14 3.29
CA ASP A 454 -14.18 -0.23 2.48
C ASP A 454 -13.93 -1.74 2.46
N ILE A 455 -14.20 -2.43 3.57
CA ILE A 455 -14.16 -3.90 3.60
C ILE A 455 -15.29 -4.45 2.72
N LEU A 456 -16.51 -3.95 2.88
CA LEU A 456 -17.70 -4.45 2.17
C LEU A 456 -17.72 -4.09 0.67
N SER A 457 -16.90 -3.13 0.21
CA SER A 457 -16.71 -2.81 -1.21
C SER A 457 -15.79 -3.81 -1.92
N GLN A 458 -15.14 -4.70 -1.18
CA GLN A 458 -14.35 -5.78 -1.75
C GLN A 458 -15.25 -6.90 -2.30
N ARG A 459 -14.69 -7.72 -3.19
CA ARG A 459 -15.41 -8.88 -3.72
C ARG A 459 -15.57 -9.99 -2.67
N GLY A 460 -16.69 -10.73 -2.75
CA GLY A 460 -17.00 -11.87 -1.88
C GLY A 460 -17.96 -11.57 -0.73
N HIS A 461 -18.57 -10.38 -0.71
CA HIS A 461 -19.51 -9.93 0.32
C HIS A 461 -20.96 -9.93 -0.19
N ASP A 462 -21.50 -11.11 -0.52
CA ASP A 462 -22.77 -11.27 -1.24
C ASP A 462 -23.99 -10.59 -0.55
N ASP A 463 -23.95 -10.44 0.79
CA ASP A 463 -25.05 -9.88 1.60
C ASP A 463 -24.85 -8.41 2.03
N SER A 464 -23.85 -7.70 1.48
CA SER A 464 -23.50 -6.34 1.94
C SER A 464 -24.40 -5.25 1.36
N LEU A 465 -24.79 -5.37 0.08
CA LEU A 465 -25.51 -4.32 -0.64
C LEU A 465 -26.83 -3.88 -0.01
N PRO A 466 -27.69 -4.77 0.51
CA PRO A 466 -28.92 -4.33 1.20
C PRO A 466 -28.64 -3.39 2.38
N HIS A 467 -27.58 -3.67 3.14
CA HIS A 467 -27.16 -2.85 4.28
C HIS A 467 -26.64 -1.49 3.82
N LEU A 468 -25.74 -1.47 2.83
CA LEU A 468 -25.21 -0.24 2.24
C LEU A 468 -26.33 0.64 1.65
N ARG A 469 -27.30 0.04 0.93
CA ARG A 469 -28.48 0.74 0.41
C ARG A 469 -29.33 1.37 1.50
N SER A 470 -29.52 0.66 2.62
CA SER A 470 -30.33 1.16 3.73
C SER A 470 -29.72 2.42 4.36
N ILE A 471 -28.40 2.44 4.54
CA ILE A 471 -27.65 3.57 5.09
C ILE A 471 -27.62 4.73 4.08
N LEU A 472 -27.40 4.44 2.79
CA LEU A 472 -27.40 5.46 1.74
C LEU A 472 -28.74 6.21 1.64
N LYS A 473 -29.86 5.51 1.82
CA LYS A 473 -31.23 6.07 1.78
C LYS A 473 -31.62 6.78 3.08
N ASN A 474 -30.99 6.44 4.20
CA ASN A 474 -31.27 7.07 5.48
C ASN A 474 -30.66 8.48 5.56
N ARG A 475 -31.51 9.50 5.45
CA ARG A 475 -31.08 10.92 5.50
C ARG A 475 -30.50 11.36 6.84
N LYS A 476 -30.70 10.60 7.93
CA LYS A 476 -30.12 10.90 9.25
C LYS A 476 -28.64 10.51 9.35
N GLU A 477 -28.17 9.68 8.42
CA GLU A 477 -26.78 9.21 8.45
C GLU A 477 -25.80 10.31 8.03
N PRO A 478 -24.56 10.27 8.53
CA PRO A 478 -23.54 11.24 8.17
C PRO A 478 -23.33 11.32 6.65
N VAL A 479 -23.22 12.54 6.12
CA VAL A 479 -22.99 12.79 4.69
C VAL A 479 -21.73 12.08 4.20
N SER A 480 -20.64 12.15 4.97
CA SER A 480 -19.37 11.49 4.66
C SER A 480 -19.48 9.96 4.54
N LEU A 481 -20.26 9.31 5.40
CA LEU A 481 -20.50 7.88 5.29
C LEU A 481 -21.30 7.54 4.02
N ARG A 482 -22.33 8.33 3.70
CA ARG A 482 -23.12 8.16 2.47
C ARG A 482 -22.28 8.41 1.21
N VAL A 483 -21.37 9.39 1.24
CA VAL A 483 -20.38 9.62 0.18
C VAL A 483 -19.46 8.40 0.02
N GLN A 484 -18.98 7.82 1.12
CA GLN A 484 -18.15 6.61 1.06
C GLN A 484 -18.88 5.44 0.41
N ILE A 485 -20.17 5.25 0.70
CA ILE A 485 -20.99 4.21 0.09
C ILE A 485 -21.14 4.44 -1.42
N LEU A 486 -21.33 5.69 -1.87
CA LEU A 486 -21.38 6.00 -3.30
C LEU A 486 -20.06 5.69 -4.00
N LYS A 487 -18.93 5.99 -3.35
CA LYS A 487 -17.61 5.61 -3.84
C LYS A 487 -17.48 4.08 -3.95
N ALA A 488 -17.87 3.35 -2.91
CA ALA A 488 -17.87 1.89 -2.90
C ALA A 488 -18.71 1.29 -4.04
N PHE A 489 -19.88 1.86 -4.36
CA PHE A 489 -20.70 1.41 -5.50
C PHE A 489 -19.99 1.63 -6.84
N GLY A 490 -19.27 2.74 -6.98
CA GLY A 490 -18.41 3.00 -8.14
C GLY A 490 -17.28 1.97 -8.26
N GLU A 491 -16.65 1.59 -7.15
CA GLU A 491 -15.56 0.61 -7.11
C GLU A 491 -16.03 -0.84 -7.39
N LEU A 492 -17.21 -1.22 -6.88
CA LEU A 492 -17.81 -2.55 -7.06
C LEU A 492 -18.17 -2.85 -8.52
N GLN A 493 -18.54 -1.83 -9.29
CA GLN A 493 -18.94 -1.94 -10.71
C GLN A 493 -20.13 -2.89 -10.91
N GLU A 494 -21.06 -2.91 -9.95
CA GLU A 494 -22.27 -3.74 -10.02
C GLU A 494 -23.45 -2.96 -10.59
N ASP A 495 -24.00 -3.42 -11.72
CA ASP A 495 -25.12 -2.76 -12.41
C ASP A 495 -26.35 -2.57 -11.49
N SER A 496 -26.53 -3.46 -10.52
CA SER A 496 -27.63 -3.38 -9.55
C SER A 496 -27.57 -2.11 -8.67
N THR A 497 -26.41 -1.47 -8.55
CA THR A 497 -26.21 -0.25 -7.74
C THR A 497 -26.52 1.04 -8.50
N LEU A 498 -26.55 1.00 -9.85
CA LEU A 498 -26.79 2.18 -10.69
C LEU A 498 -28.10 2.91 -10.35
N PRO A 499 -29.25 2.24 -10.11
CA PRO A 499 -30.48 2.93 -9.71
C PRO A 499 -30.33 3.71 -8.40
N ASP A 500 -29.56 3.19 -7.44
CA ASP A 500 -29.33 3.87 -6.15
C ASP A 500 -28.40 5.09 -6.32
N ILE A 501 -27.37 4.99 -7.19
CA ILE A 501 -26.49 6.12 -7.53
C ILE A 501 -27.30 7.22 -8.25
N VAL A 502 -28.10 6.84 -9.25
CA VAL A 502 -28.96 7.78 -10.01
C VAL A 502 -30.00 8.43 -9.11
N HIS A 503 -30.58 7.70 -8.15
CA HIS A 503 -31.48 8.28 -7.16
C HIS A 503 -30.78 9.37 -6.32
N CYS A 504 -29.51 9.18 -5.97
CA CYS A 504 -28.73 10.16 -5.20
C CYS A 504 -28.45 11.47 -5.96
N LEU A 505 -28.56 11.50 -7.29
CA LEU A 505 -28.53 12.74 -8.08
C LEU A 505 -29.67 13.70 -7.70
N GLY A 506 -30.78 13.18 -7.16
CA GLY A 506 -31.91 13.96 -6.67
C GLY A 506 -31.84 14.33 -5.18
N SER A 507 -30.71 14.10 -4.50
CA SER A 507 -30.54 14.40 -3.07
C SER A 507 -30.61 15.91 -2.80
N ASP A 508 -31.11 16.31 -1.63
CA ASP A 508 -31.12 17.73 -1.22
C ASP A 508 -29.71 18.27 -0.90
N CYS A 509 -28.78 17.38 -0.54
CA CYS A 509 -27.39 17.70 -0.20
C CYS A 509 -26.49 17.69 -1.44
N SER A 510 -25.76 18.79 -1.68
CA SER A 510 -24.88 18.95 -2.85
C SER A 510 -23.71 17.98 -2.87
N GLU A 511 -23.13 17.67 -1.72
CA GLU A 511 -22.01 16.75 -1.56
C GLU A 511 -22.39 15.33 -2.00
N ILE A 512 -23.64 14.92 -1.73
CA ILE A 512 -24.16 13.61 -2.16
C ILE A 512 -24.37 13.59 -3.68
N ARG A 513 -24.88 14.68 -4.26
CA ARG A 513 -25.06 14.77 -5.72
C ARG A 513 -23.70 14.76 -6.42
N GLU A 514 -22.73 15.46 -5.87
CA GLU A 514 -21.35 15.47 -6.34
C GLU A 514 -20.74 14.05 -6.30
N ALA A 515 -20.83 13.37 -5.17
CA ALA A 515 -20.32 12.00 -5.00
C ALA A 515 -21.03 10.99 -5.90
N ALA A 516 -22.32 11.18 -6.18
CA ALA A 516 -23.05 10.34 -7.13
C ALA A 516 -22.50 10.51 -8.56
N ILE A 517 -22.18 11.72 -8.98
CA ILE A 517 -21.55 11.97 -10.29
C ILE A 517 -20.14 11.38 -10.34
N ASP A 518 -19.35 11.50 -9.27
CA ASP A 518 -18.02 10.88 -9.19
C ASP A 518 -18.10 9.36 -9.31
N SER A 519 -19.04 8.74 -8.58
CA SER A 519 -19.29 7.30 -8.65
C SER A 519 -19.61 6.84 -10.07
N LEU A 520 -20.45 7.60 -10.79
CA LEU A 520 -20.75 7.33 -12.21
C LEU A 520 -19.52 7.52 -13.11
N LEU A 521 -18.68 8.55 -12.87
CA LEU A 521 -17.43 8.79 -13.61
C LEU A 521 -16.43 7.63 -13.45
N GLU A 522 -16.46 6.93 -12.32
CA GLU A 522 -15.62 5.77 -12.05
C GLU A 522 -16.20 4.47 -12.64
N PHE A 523 -17.50 4.42 -12.94
CA PHE A 523 -18.17 3.26 -13.51
C PHE A 523 -17.73 3.00 -14.96
N LYS A 524 -16.77 2.08 -15.14
CA LYS A 524 -16.06 1.84 -16.40
C LYS A 524 -16.97 1.31 -17.51
N LEU A 525 -17.99 0.53 -17.14
CA LEU A 525 -18.92 -0.07 -18.10
C LEU A 525 -19.77 0.99 -18.82
N LEU A 526 -20.02 2.15 -18.19
CA LEU A 526 -20.75 3.26 -18.81
C LEU A 526 -20.00 3.91 -20.00
N PHE A 527 -18.68 3.78 -20.06
CA PHE A 527 -17.84 4.39 -21.10
C PHE A 527 -17.31 3.38 -22.13
N LYS A 528 -17.75 2.12 -22.05
CA LYS A 528 -17.46 1.13 -23.11
C LYS A 528 -18.55 1.21 -24.18
N ASN A 529 -18.16 1.13 -25.45
CA ASN A 529 -19.07 0.96 -26.59
C ASN A 529 -19.71 -0.45 -26.54
N ASP A 530 -20.61 -0.66 -25.58
CA ASP A 530 -21.39 -1.88 -25.44
C ASP A 530 -22.88 -1.54 -25.55
N ASN A 531 -23.59 -2.24 -26.44
CA ASN A 531 -24.96 -1.90 -26.83
C ASN A 531 -25.96 -1.97 -25.66
N ASN A 532 -25.64 -2.74 -24.61
CA ASN A 532 -26.48 -2.88 -23.42
C ASN A 532 -26.57 -1.59 -22.59
N TYR A 533 -25.58 -0.69 -22.70
CA TYR A 533 -25.53 0.53 -21.91
C TYR A 533 -26.14 1.75 -22.62
N LEU A 534 -26.48 1.66 -23.90
CA LEU A 534 -27.10 2.77 -24.66
C LEU A 534 -28.43 3.24 -24.05
N VAL A 535 -29.26 2.31 -23.55
CA VAL A 535 -30.56 2.65 -22.93
C VAL A 535 -30.36 3.32 -21.56
N ILE A 536 -29.40 2.81 -20.79
CA ILE A 536 -29.04 3.38 -19.48
C ILE A 536 -28.42 4.77 -19.68
N GLU A 537 -27.59 4.93 -20.70
CA GLU A 537 -26.96 6.18 -21.08
C GLU A 537 -28.01 7.25 -21.37
N HIS A 538 -29.02 6.97 -22.21
CA HIS A 538 -30.06 7.96 -22.51
C HIS A 538 -30.82 8.39 -21.24
N SER A 539 -31.25 7.44 -20.41
CA SER A 539 -31.93 7.75 -19.14
C SER A 539 -31.05 8.51 -18.17
N LEU A 540 -29.74 8.26 -18.18
CA LEU A 540 -28.76 8.92 -17.33
C LEU A 540 -28.49 10.36 -17.80
N VAL A 541 -28.32 10.56 -19.11
CA VAL A 541 -28.21 11.88 -19.73
C VAL A 541 -29.44 12.71 -19.38
N ASP A 542 -30.65 12.19 -19.58
CA ASP A 542 -31.90 12.88 -19.23
C ASP A 542 -31.95 13.30 -17.75
N SER A 543 -31.48 12.42 -16.85
CA SER A 543 -31.46 12.68 -15.41
C SER A 543 -30.46 13.78 -15.04
N LEU A 544 -29.27 13.74 -15.64
CA LEU A 544 -28.22 14.73 -15.45
C LEU A 544 -28.58 16.08 -16.07
N GLU A 545 -29.26 16.10 -17.22
CA GLU A 545 -29.79 17.33 -17.79
C GLU A 545 -30.81 18.01 -16.86
N LYS A 546 -31.75 17.21 -16.32
CA LYS A 546 -32.75 17.70 -15.37
C LYS A 546 -32.08 18.22 -14.10
N LEU A 547 -31.07 17.51 -13.58
CA LEU A 547 -30.27 17.97 -12.45
C LEU A 547 -29.59 19.30 -12.78
N PHE A 548 -28.88 19.39 -13.91
CA PHE A 548 -28.17 20.60 -14.31
C PHE A 548 -29.06 21.83 -14.43
N LYS A 549 -30.31 21.66 -14.90
CA LYS A 549 -31.31 22.73 -15.02
C LYS A 549 -31.81 23.22 -13.65
N LYS A 550 -31.92 22.33 -12.66
CA LYS A 550 -32.41 22.65 -11.30
C LYS A 550 -31.30 23.06 -10.33
N GLU A 551 -30.06 22.66 -10.61
CA GLU A 551 -28.93 22.83 -9.71
C GLU A 551 -28.46 24.28 -9.62
N VAL A 552 -28.12 24.70 -8.39
CA VAL A 552 -27.57 26.03 -8.09
C VAL A 552 -26.07 25.94 -7.80
N ASN A 553 -25.61 24.83 -7.21
CA ASN A 553 -24.22 24.62 -6.84
C ASN A 553 -23.34 24.50 -8.11
N TYR A 554 -22.32 25.36 -8.20
CA TYR A 554 -21.43 25.44 -9.36
C TYR A 554 -20.61 24.16 -9.56
N GLU A 555 -20.00 23.62 -8.51
CA GLU A 555 -19.21 22.39 -8.54
C GLU A 555 -20.03 21.20 -9.05
N VAL A 556 -21.27 21.03 -8.58
CA VAL A 556 -22.15 19.95 -9.08
C VAL A 556 -22.43 20.14 -10.57
N ARG A 557 -22.77 21.36 -11.02
CA ARG A 557 -23.00 21.66 -12.44
C ARG A 557 -21.76 21.40 -13.30
N SER A 558 -20.59 21.77 -12.80
CA SER A 558 -19.31 21.55 -13.46
C SER A 558 -19.03 20.05 -13.63
N LYS A 559 -19.27 19.23 -12.60
CA LYS A 559 -19.14 17.77 -12.69
C LYS A 559 -20.14 17.13 -13.66
N VAL A 560 -21.37 17.64 -13.71
CA VAL A 560 -22.34 17.18 -14.73
C VAL A 560 -21.80 17.43 -16.13
N LEU A 561 -21.27 18.63 -16.41
CA LEU A 561 -20.67 18.94 -17.71
C LEU A 561 -19.46 18.05 -18.00
N GLN A 562 -18.62 17.78 -17.00
CA GLN A 562 -17.49 16.86 -17.12
C GLN A 562 -17.92 15.44 -17.47
N PHE A 563 -18.97 14.92 -16.80
CA PHE A 563 -19.51 13.59 -17.05
C PHE A 563 -20.08 13.47 -18.47
N LEU A 564 -20.96 14.41 -18.86
CA LEU A 564 -21.57 14.41 -20.19
C LEU A 564 -20.51 14.57 -21.30
N SER A 565 -19.51 15.41 -21.07
CA SER A 565 -18.38 15.57 -21.98
C SER A 565 -17.56 14.29 -22.12
N ARG A 566 -17.40 13.49 -21.05
CA ARG A 566 -16.67 12.23 -21.10
C ARG A 566 -17.42 11.12 -21.82
N LEU A 567 -18.76 11.12 -21.77
CA LEU A 567 -19.59 10.22 -22.58
C LEU A 567 -19.43 10.53 -24.08
N SER A 568 -19.37 11.82 -24.45
CA SER A 568 -19.11 12.28 -25.83
C SER A 568 -20.09 11.70 -26.88
N THR A 569 -21.36 11.49 -26.51
CA THR A 569 -22.39 10.95 -27.41
C THR A 569 -23.24 12.03 -28.05
N VAL A 570 -24.03 11.67 -29.07
CA VAL A 570 -24.88 12.62 -29.82
C VAL A 570 -25.85 13.38 -28.91
N ALA A 571 -26.49 12.68 -27.96
CA ALA A 571 -27.37 13.31 -26.99
C ALA A 571 -26.63 14.34 -26.12
N THR A 572 -25.43 13.99 -25.63
CA THR A 572 -24.63 14.93 -24.83
C THR A 572 -24.15 16.14 -25.65
N PHE A 573 -23.88 15.96 -26.94
CA PHE A 573 -23.55 17.04 -27.85
C PHE A 573 -24.71 18.03 -28.01
N GLU A 574 -25.92 17.53 -28.29
CA GLU A 574 -27.12 18.35 -28.42
C GLU A 574 -27.40 19.15 -27.15
N PHE A 575 -27.28 18.50 -25.98
CA PHE A 575 -27.40 19.18 -24.70
C PHE A 575 -26.38 20.30 -24.52
N LEU A 576 -25.10 20.03 -24.80
CA LEU A 576 -24.03 21.02 -24.66
C LEU A 576 -24.24 22.20 -25.62
N LEU A 577 -24.74 21.97 -26.83
CA LEU A 577 -25.11 23.07 -27.75
C LEU A 577 -26.26 23.92 -27.22
N HIS A 578 -27.28 23.30 -26.62
CA HIS A 578 -28.37 24.05 -25.98
C HIS A 578 -27.88 24.83 -24.74
N ALA A 579 -27.03 24.21 -23.93
CA ALA A 579 -26.39 24.82 -22.77
C ALA A 579 -25.51 26.01 -23.19
N LEU A 580 -24.77 25.89 -24.29
CA LEU A 580 -23.92 26.96 -24.85
C LEU A 580 -24.73 28.22 -25.20
N LYS A 581 -25.96 28.05 -25.69
CA LYS A 581 -26.86 29.16 -26.03
C LYS A 581 -27.46 29.84 -24.80
N SER A 582 -27.80 29.07 -23.77
CA SER A 582 -28.56 29.55 -22.60
C SER A 582 -27.69 30.04 -21.44
N LEU A 583 -26.49 29.47 -21.24
CA LEU A 583 -25.63 29.76 -20.09
C LEU A 583 -24.85 31.08 -20.24
N ARG A 584 -24.33 31.56 -19.11
CA ARG A 584 -23.46 32.76 -19.01
C ARG A 584 -22.27 32.47 -18.10
N GLY A 585 -21.23 33.30 -18.19
CA GLY A 585 -20.10 33.28 -17.26
C GLY A 585 -19.26 31.99 -17.33
N ASN A 586 -18.83 31.48 -16.17
CA ASN A 586 -17.89 30.35 -16.05
C ASN A 586 -18.43 29.06 -16.67
N LEU A 587 -19.70 28.73 -16.42
CA LEU A 587 -20.31 27.50 -16.95
C LEU A 587 -20.36 27.48 -18.48
N LYS A 588 -20.53 28.66 -19.12
CA LYS A 588 -20.45 28.74 -20.59
C LYS A 588 -19.03 28.46 -21.10
N ALA A 589 -18.01 28.93 -20.38
CA ALA A 589 -16.61 28.63 -20.69
C ALA A 589 -16.32 27.13 -20.54
N GLU A 590 -16.85 26.49 -19.49
CA GLU A 590 -16.73 25.03 -19.31
C GLU A 590 -17.42 24.23 -20.42
N VAL A 591 -18.60 24.65 -20.88
CA VAL A 591 -19.24 24.02 -22.05
C VAL A 591 -18.37 24.13 -23.29
N ILE A 592 -17.79 25.29 -23.57
CA ILE A 592 -16.86 25.46 -24.71
C ILE A 592 -15.66 24.51 -24.57
N TYR A 593 -15.08 24.43 -23.37
CA TYR A 593 -13.98 23.52 -23.08
C TYR A 593 -14.36 22.05 -23.26
N ALA A 594 -15.54 21.66 -22.77
CA ALA A 594 -16.11 20.32 -22.88
C ALA A 594 -16.37 19.89 -24.33
N LEU A 595 -16.73 20.83 -25.22
CA LEU A 595 -16.87 20.56 -26.65
C LEU A 595 -15.54 20.12 -27.29
N GLY A 596 -14.40 20.52 -26.72
CA GLY A 596 -13.08 20.06 -27.18
C GLY A 596 -12.76 18.60 -26.88
N ASN A 597 -13.62 17.87 -26.15
CA ASN A 597 -13.47 16.42 -25.95
C ASN A 597 -14.12 15.58 -27.03
N PHE A 598 -14.97 16.19 -27.87
CA PHE A 598 -15.57 15.50 -28.99
C PHE A 598 -14.52 15.38 -30.09
N GLY A 599 -14.27 14.16 -30.58
CA GLY A 599 -13.26 13.90 -31.61
C GLY A 599 -13.67 14.32 -33.02
N ASP A 600 -14.89 14.81 -33.20
CA ASP A 600 -15.44 15.21 -34.50
C ASP A 600 -15.00 16.64 -34.88
N ARG A 601 -14.41 16.77 -36.06
CA ARG A 601 -13.94 18.03 -36.64
C ARG A 601 -15.06 19.06 -36.78
N ASP A 602 -16.28 18.64 -37.05
CA ASP A 602 -17.41 19.55 -37.27
C ASP A 602 -17.79 20.30 -35.99
N VAL A 603 -17.40 19.80 -34.82
CA VAL A 603 -17.62 20.48 -33.52
C VAL A 603 -16.88 21.83 -33.47
N VAL A 604 -15.77 21.97 -34.20
CA VAL A 604 -14.96 23.19 -34.23
C VAL A 604 -15.77 24.39 -34.72
N GLN A 605 -16.79 24.19 -35.57
CA GLN A 605 -17.65 25.29 -36.04
C GLN A 605 -18.42 25.97 -34.90
N PHE A 606 -18.68 25.26 -33.81
CA PHE A 606 -19.37 25.79 -32.63
C PHE A 606 -18.42 26.44 -31.62
N ILE A 607 -17.13 26.09 -31.65
CA ILE A 607 -16.09 26.65 -30.79
C ILE A 607 -15.53 27.95 -31.40
N ARG A 608 -15.29 27.96 -32.71
CA ARG A 608 -14.60 29.04 -33.44
C ARG A 608 -15.18 30.45 -33.25
N PRO A 609 -16.50 30.68 -33.16
CA PRO A 609 -17.06 32.00 -32.90
C PRO A 609 -16.55 32.64 -31.60
N TYR A 610 -16.20 31.83 -30.59
CA TYR A 610 -15.75 32.30 -29.29
C TYR A 610 -14.29 32.73 -29.27
N LEU A 611 -13.50 32.43 -30.31
CA LEU A 611 -12.15 33.00 -30.48
C LEU A 611 -12.19 34.53 -30.66
N LYS A 612 -13.33 35.11 -31.05
CA LYS A 612 -13.53 36.56 -31.18
C LYS A 612 -14.32 37.17 -30.02
N SER A 613 -14.59 36.40 -28.97
CA SER A 613 -15.36 36.87 -27.81
C SER A 613 -14.60 37.96 -27.05
N THR A 614 -15.29 39.05 -26.71
CA THR A 614 -14.75 40.08 -25.80
C THR A 614 -14.69 39.63 -24.34
N ASN A 615 -15.39 38.54 -23.98
CA ASN A 615 -15.25 37.92 -22.67
C ASN A 615 -14.00 37.03 -22.64
N PRO A 616 -12.97 37.35 -21.82
CA PRO A 616 -11.71 36.60 -21.79
C PRO A 616 -11.88 35.13 -21.44
N LYS A 617 -12.79 34.79 -20.52
CA LYS A 617 -12.98 33.38 -20.11
C LYS A 617 -13.49 32.52 -21.26
N LEU A 618 -14.40 33.05 -22.07
CA LEU A 618 -14.93 32.34 -23.25
C LEU A 618 -13.87 32.22 -24.35
N HIS A 619 -13.11 33.30 -24.57
CA HIS A 619 -12.02 33.34 -25.53
C HIS A 619 -10.96 32.27 -25.23
N TRP A 620 -10.46 32.24 -23.98
CA TRP A 620 -9.43 31.30 -23.56
C TRP A 620 -9.92 29.86 -23.48
N ALA A 621 -11.19 29.63 -23.10
CA ALA A 621 -11.80 28.31 -23.19
C ALA A 621 -11.86 27.80 -24.64
N ALA A 622 -12.19 28.67 -25.60
CA ALA A 622 -12.23 28.32 -27.02
C ALA A 622 -10.85 27.96 -27.56
N ILE A 623 -9.80 28.71 -27.18
CA ILE A 623 -8.41 28.41 -27.55
C ILE A 623 -7.99 27.04 -27.02
N MET A 624 -8.26 26.76 -25.74
CA MET A 624 -7.90 25.47 -25.14
C MET A 624 -8.69 24.30 -25.72
N ALA A 625 -9.99 24.49 -26.00
CA ALA A 625 -10.82 23.49 -26.66
C ALA A 625 -10.33 23.19 -28.08
N LEU A 626 -10.03 24.23 -28.85
CA LEU A 626 -9.47 24.13 -30.21
C LEU A 626 -8.12 23.38 -30.20
N GLY A 627 -7.29 23.64 -29.19
CA GLY A 627 -5.99 22.98 -29.02
C GLY A 627 -6.04 21.48 -28.74
N ARG A 628 -7.21 20.91 -28.44
CA ARG A 628 -7.43 19.46 -28.30
C ARG A 628 -7.63 18.75 -29.64
N PHE A 629 -7.91 19.50 -30.71
CA PHE A 629 -7.96 18.97 -32.07
C PHE A 629 -6.59 19.09 -32.72
N ASP A 630 -6.03 17.97 -33.18
CA ASP A 630 -4.66 17.93 -33.72
C ASP A 630 -4.45 18.90 -34.89
N GLU A 631 -5.44 19.03 -35.79
CA GLU A 631 -5.37 19.94 -36.95
C GLU A 631 -5.29 21.42 -36.57
N PHE A 632 -5.91 21.82 -35.45
CA PHE A 632 -6.02 23.22 -35.05
C PHE A 632 -5.09 23.59 -33.88
N ARG A 633 -4.23 22.66 -33.47
CA ARG A 633 -3.34 22.84 -32.32
C ARG A 633 -2.36 24.00 -32.52
N GLU A 634 -1.78 24.13 -33.72
CA GLU A 634 -0.85 25.24 -34.01
C GLU A 634 -1.58 26.60 -34.04
N GLU A 635 -2.84 26.66 -34.51
CA GLU A 635 -3.68 27.87 -34.44
C GLU A 635 -3.90 28.30 -32.98
N ALA A 636 -4.29 27.35 -32.12
CA ALA A 636 -4.48 27.60 -30.69
C ALA A 636 -3.18 28.08 -30.01
N VAL A 637 -2.04 27.47 -30.36
CA VAL A 637 -0.71 27.89 -29.87
C VAL A 637 -0.37 29.31 -30.32
N GLY A 638 -0.74 29.69 -31.55
CA GLY A 638 -0.59 31.06 -32.06
C GLY A 638 -1.34 32.10 -31.20
N HIS A 639 -2.58 31.82 -30.83
CA HIS A 639 -3.34 32.68 -29.92
C HIS A 639 -2.74 32.78 -28.51
N ILE A 640 -2.22 31.67 -27.98
CA ILE A 640 -1.50 31.68 -26.72
C ILE A 640 -0.27 32.57 -26.80
N TYR A 641 0.43 32.58 -27.95
CA TYR A 641 1.61 33.43 -28.15
C TYR A 641 1.26 34.91 -28.19
N SER A 642 0.14 35.29 -28.81
CA SER A 642 -0.33 36.67 -28.75
C SER A 642 -0.71 37.09 -27.33
N GLY A 643 -1.37 36.22 -26.56
CA GLY A 643 -1.77 36.53 -25.18
C GLY A 643 -0.59 36.69 -24.22
N LEU A 644 0.50 35.93 -24.42
CA LEU A 644 1.75 36.11 -23.65
C LEU A 644 2.41 37.47 -23.88
N ASN A 645 2.13 38.12 -25.01
CA ASN A 645 2.68 39.42 -25.39
C ASN A 645 1.63 40.55 -25.29
N ALA A 646 0.51 40.31 -24.61
CA ALA A 646 -0.54 41.30 -24.46
C ALA A 646 -0.16 42.38 -23.43
N ASP A 647 -0.79 43.55 -23.52
CA ASP A 647 -0.54 44.66 -22.58
C ASP A 647 -1.28 44.49 -21.24
N THR A 648 -2.19 43.51 -21.13
CA THR A 648 -3.01 43.30 -19.93
C THR A 648 -2.53 42.09 -19.12
N ASP A 649 -2.42 42.28 -17.80
CA ASP A 649 -2.04 41.21 -16.87
C ASP A 649 -3.00 40.01 -16.93
N ASP A 650 -4.29 40.29 -17.16
CA ASP A 650 -5.37 39.30 -17.21
C ASP A 650 -5.20 38.31 -18.38
N ASP A 651 -4.76 38.83 -19.54
CA ASP A 651 -4.48 38.05 -20.74
C ASP A 651 -3.16 37.28 -20.61
N ILE A 652 -2.10 37.92 -20.08
CA ILE A 652 -0.82 37.24 -19.80
C ILE A 652 -1.04 36.06 -18.84
N ALA A 653 -1.80 36.26 -17.75
CA ALA A 653 -2.08 35.23 -16.76
C ALA A 653 -2.84 34.04 -17.37
N ARG A 654 -3.86 34.28 -18.21
CA ARG A 654 -4.59 33.20 -18.90
C ARG A 654 -3.77 32.50 -19.97
N ALA A 655 -2.90 33.23 -20.66
CA ALA A 655 -1.96 32.65 -21.61
C ALA A 655 -0.99 31.68 -20.90
N LEU A 656 -0.44 32.09 -19.76
CA LEU A 656 0.39 31.23 -18.91
C LEU A 656 -0.37 30.00 -18.41
N PHE A 657 -1.62 30.18 -17.97
CA PHE A 657 -2.49 29.07 -17.60
C PHE A 657 -2.67 28.07 -18.75
N ALA A 658 -3.01 28.54 -19.95
CA ALA A 658 -3.18 27.72 -21.15
C ALA A 658 -1.87 27.02 -21.57
N VAL A 659 -0.71 27.69 -21.44
CA VAL A 659 0.62 27.07 -21.64
C VAL A 659 0.80 25.86 -20.71
N GLY A 660 0.40 26.00 -19.44
CA GLY A 660 0.44 24.92 -18.45
C GLY A 660 -0.49 23.75 -18.79
N GLU A 661 -1.78 24.04 -19.07
CA GLU A 661 -2.79 23.01 -19.39
C GLU A 661 -2.46 22.24 -20.67
N MET A 662 -2.01 22.94 -21.72
CA MET A 662 -1.67 22.32 -23.00
C MET A 662 -0.24 21.76 -23.05
N GLY A 663 0.56 22.00 -22.01
CA GLY A 663 1.94 21.51 -21.90
C GLY A 663 2.90 22.08 -22.95
N ILE A 664 2.80 23.37 -23.26
CA ILE A 664 3.58 24.04 -24.34
C ILE A 664 5.01 24.33 -23.87
N ARG A 665 5.85 23.29 -23.85
CA ARG A 665 7.26 23.34 -23.36
C ARG A 665 8.14 24.39 -24.06
N LYS A 666 7.81 24.76 -25.30
CA LYS A 666 8.54 25.78 -26.07
C LYS A 666 8.54 27.16 -25.37
N LYS A 667 7.57 27.44 -24.48
CA LYS A 667 7.41 28.74 -23.78
C LYS A 667 7.92 28.77 -22.34
N LYS A 668 8.74 27.80 -21.92
CA LYS A 668 9.32 27.79 -20.57
C LYS A 668 10.09 29.06 -20.20
N LYS A 669 10.82 29.67 -21.16
CA LYS A 669 11.62 30.90 -20.91
C LYS A 669 10.73 32.07 -20.50
N VAL A 670 9.64 32.28 -21.24
CA VAL A 670 8.63 33.31 -20.94
C VAL A 670 8.02 33.07 -19.55
N CYS A 671 7.70 31.82 -19.22
CA CYS A 671 7.20 31.51 -17.87
C CYS A 671 8.22 31.86 -16.77
N TYR A 672 9.53 31.65 -17.00
CA TYR A 672 10.56 32.04 -16.03
C TYR A 672 10.70 33.55 -15.86
N GLU A 673 10.58 34.32 -16.94
CA GLU A 673 10.60 35.79 -16.89
C GLU A 673 9.44 36.31 -16.03
N HIS A 674 8.25 35.74 -16.20
CA HIS A 674 7.05 36.10 -15.46
C HIS A 674 7.01 35.64 -14.00
N LEU A 675 7.92 34.78 -13.54
CA LEU A 675 8.04 34.46 -12.10
C LEU A 675 8.39 35.69 -11.26
N LYS A 676 9.02 36.70 -11.85
CA LYS A 676 9.44 37.94 -11.19
C LYS A 676 8.49 39.12 -11.43
N SER A 677 7.33 38.88 -12.03
CA SER A 677 6.34 39.94 -12.29
C SER A 677 5.84 40.54 -10.97
N ASP A 678 5.56 41.85 -10.96
CA ASP A 678 4.94 42.53 -9.82
C ASP A 678 3.51 42.01 -9.56
N SER A 679 2.83 41.56 -10.62
CA SER A 679 1.48 41.02 -10.58
C SER A 679 1.43 39.62 -9.97
N LEU A 680 0.73 39.48 -8.84
CA LEU A 680 0.56 38.20 -8.13
C LEU A 680 -0.10 37.14 -9.03
N GLU A 681 -1.06 37.53 -9.87
CA GLU A 681 -1.78 36.61 -10.75
C GLU A 681 -0.86 36.03 -11.84
N ILE A 682 0.01 36.86 -12.41
CA ILE A 682 1.01 36.42 -13.38
C ILE A 682 2.00 35.45 -12.73
N ARG A 683 2.52 35.78 -11.53
CA ARG A 683 3.46 34.91 -10.80
C ARG A 683 2.86 33.53 -10.52
N ILE A 684 1.60 33.49 -10.04
CA ILE A 684 0.88 32.24 -9.76
C ILE A 684 0.77 31.38 -11.02
N ASN A 685 0.28 31.94 -12.12
CA ASN A 685 0.05 31.18 -13.35
C ASN A 685 1.37 30.77 -14.02
N ALA A 686 2.41 31.60 -13.97
CA ALA A 686 3.76 31.25 -14.44
C ALA A 686 4.34 30.07 -13.65
N ALA A 687 4.25 30.11 -12.32
CA ALA A 687 4.75 29.06 -11.45
C ALA A 687 3.99 27.74 -11.66
N ILE A 688 2.66 27.79 -11.79
CA ILE A 688 1.83 26.61 -12.05
C ILE A 688 2.08 26.04 -13.44
N ALA A 689 2.25 26.88 -14.46
CA ALA A 689 2.58 26.43 -15.81
C ALA A 689 3.91 25.68 -15.83
N LEU A 690 4.95 26.23 -15.19
CA LEU A 690 6.25 25.58 -15.01
C LEU A 690 6.12 24.27 -14.24
N ALA A 691 5.31 24.23 -13.19
CA ALA A 691 5.05 23.05 -12.39
C ALA A 691 4.38 21.94 -13.23
N LYS A 692 3.32 22.26 -13.98
CA LYS A 692 2.62 21.32 -14.88
C LYS A 692 3.52 20.79 -16.00
N MET A 693 4.45 21.62 -16.48
CA MET A 693 5.46 21.21 -17.45
C MET A 693 6.65 20.43 -16.83
N GLY A 694 6.74 20.39 -15.50
CA GLY A 694 7.74 19.61 -14.75
C GLY A 694 9.09 20.31 -14.52
N TYR A 695 9.11 21.64 -14.44
CA TYR A 695 10.30 22.44 -14.15
C TYR A 695 10.39 22.84 -12.67
N SER A 696 11.51 22.50 -12.00
CA SER A 696 11.68 22.64 -10.54
C SER A 696 11.91 24.05 -10.05
N ASP A 697 12.31 24.99 -10.90
CA ASP A 697 12.69 26.33 -10.45
C ASP A 697 11.48 27.18 -10.00
N CYS A 698 10.26 26.69 -10.23
CA CYS A 698 9.04 27.29 -9.68
C CYS A 698 8.82 27.01 -8.19
N ILE A 699 9.50 26.02 -7.61
CA ILE A 699 9.26 25.53 -6.25
C ILE A 699 9.43 26.63 -5.18
N PRO A 700 10.48 27.47 -5.18
CA PRO A 700 10.61 28.54 -4.19
C PRO A 700 9.44 29.53 -4.26
N VAL A 701 9.02 29.89 -5.47
CA VAL A 701 7.89 30.81 -5.70
C VAL A 701 6.56 30.17 -5.26
N LEU A 702 6.33 28.90 -5.58
CA LEU A 702 5.13 28.18 -5.12
C LEU A 702 5.09 28.05 -3.60
N THR A 703 6.24 27.88 -2.95
CA THR A 703 6.34 27.80 -1.48
C THR A 703 5.98 29.16 -0.86
N ASP A 704 6.58 30.23 -1.36
CA ASP A 704 6.28 31.60 -0.94
C ASP A 704 4.78 31.92 -1.11
N LEU A 705 4.21 31.59 -2.27
CA LEU A 705 2.79 31.75 -2.55
C LEU A 705 1.88 30.97 -1.59
N LEU A 706 2.32 29.83 -1.06
CA LEU A 706 1.52 29.01 -0.17
C LEU A 706 1.56 29.49 1.29
N PHE A 707 2.68 30.04 1.76
CA PHE A 707 2.88 30.43 3.17
C PHE A 707 2.74 31.93 3.44
N HIS A 708 3.02 32.78 2.45
CA HIS A 708 3.11 34.23 2.62
C HIS A 708 2.01 35.00 1.87
N THR A 709 0.95 34.32 1.44
CA THR A 709 -0.26 34.96 0.88
C THR A 709 -1.50 34.63 1.70
N GLU A 710 -2.59 35.36 1.45
CA GLU A 710 -3.88 35.12 2.10
C GLU A 710 -4.33 33.65 1.94
N GLU A 711 -4.99 33.09 2.97
CA GLU A 711 -5.48 31.71 3.01
C GLU A 711 -6.28 31.33 1.74
N LYS A 712 -7.11 32.25 1.23
CA LYS A 712 -7.89 32.05 -0.01
C LYS A 712 -6.98 31.81 -1.22
N THR A 713 -5.89 32.57 -1.33
CA THR A 713 -4.92 32.47 -2.43
C THR A 713 -4.10 31.20 -2.31
N SER A 714 -3.62 30.89 -1.11
CA SER A 714 -2.90 29.64 -0.83
C SER A 714 -3.73 28.40 -1.18
N MET A 715 -5.01 28.37 -0.76
CA MET A 715 -5.93 27.28 -1.11
C MET A 715 -6.28 27.23 -2.61
N ARG A 716 -6.26 28.37 -3.31
CA ARG A 716 -6.41 28.42 -4.77
C ARG A 716 -5.19 27.81 -5.46
N VAL A 717 -3.98 28.19 -5.06
CA VAL A 717 -2.73 27.62 -5.57
C VAL A 717 -2.70 26.12 -5.32
N LYS A 718 -3.01 25.67 -4.09
CA LYS A 718 -3.10 24.24 -3.75
C LYS A 718 -4.09 23.48 -4.65
N ARG A 719 -5.24 24.06 -4.98
CA ARG A 719 -6.20 23.46 -5.93
C ARG A 719 -5.64 23.35 -7.35
N MET A 720 -4.94 24.37 -7.83
CA MET A 720 -4.34 24.35 -9.17
C MET A 720 -3.16 23.35 -9.30
N LEU A 721 -2.58 22.94 -8.17
CA LEU A 721 -1.51 21.94 -8.11
C LEU A 721 -1.99 20.47 -8.22
N LYS A 722 -3.30 20.19 -8.21
CA LYS A 722 -3.85 18.82 -8.24
C LYS A 722 -3.37 17.95 -9.41
N ASN A 723 -3.01 18.57 -10.55
CA ASN A 723 -2.62 17.89 -11.79
C ASN A 723 -1.19 18.27 -12.25
N VAL A 724 -0.27 18.46 -11.31
CA VAL A 724 1.13 18.89 -11.57
C VAL A 724 2.07 17.68 -11.71
N ASP A 725 3.25 17.89 -12.34
CA ASP A 725 4.29 16.86 -12.41
C ASP A 725 4.63 16.35 -11.00
N VAL A 726 4.60 15.03 -10.85
CA VAL A 726 4.73 14.36 -9.54
C VAL A 726 6.03 14.72 -8.83
N ARG A 727 7.11 15.07 -9.56
CA ARG A 727 8.38 15.50 -8.95
C ARG A 727 8.27 16.87 -8.29
N ILE A 728 7.50 17.78 -8.90
CA ILE A 728 7.27 19.11 -8.35
C ILE A 728 6.38 19.02 -7.12
N SER A 729 5.28 18.27 -7.22
CA SER A 729 4.41 17.96 -6.08
C SER A 729 5.19 17.34 -4.92
N LYS A 730 6.07 16.35 -5.16
CA LYS A 730 6.94 15.76 -4.14
C LYS A 730 7.78 16.77 -3.37
N ASN A 731 8.50 17.62 -4.11
CA ASN A 731 9.43 18.56 -3.51
C ASN A 731 8.68 19.65 -2.75
N LEU A 732 7.55 20.10 -3.31
CA LEU A 732 6.69 21.07 -2.66
C LEU A 732 6.10 20.50 -1.37
N ASP A 733 5.56 19.28 -1.39
CA ASP A 733 5.06 18.59 -0.19
C ASP A 733 6.13 18.44 0.89
N LYS A 734 7.38 18.12 0.51
CA LYS A 734 8.49 18.01 1.46
C LYS A 734 8.81 19.34 2.12
N ILE A 735 8.87 20.42 1.33
CA ILE A 735 9.17 21.77 1.83
C ILE A 735 8.01 22.27 2.70
N ILE A 736 6.77 22.10 2.23
CA ILE A 736 5.55 22.39 2.99
C ILE A 736 5.58 21.68 4.33
N ARG A 737 5.81 20.36 4.35
CA ARG A 737 5.88 19.61 5.61
C ARG A 737 6.97 20.13 6.51
N HIS A 738 8.17 20.42 6.01
CA HIS A 738 9.25 20.94 6.84
C HIS A 738 8.89 22.29 7.48
N LEU A 739 8.33 23.21 6.70
CA LEU A 739 7.88 24.51 7.19
C LEU A 739 6.71 24.37 8.17
N VAL A 740 5.73 23.51 7.86
CA VAL A 740 4.62 23.20 8.78
C VAL A 740 5.15 22.62 10.08
N VAL A 741 6.11 21.67 10.06
CA VAL A 741 6.73 21.15 11.29
C VAL A 741 7.37 22.29 12.08
N GLN A 742 8.15 23.16 11.45
CA GLN A 742 8.81 24.28 12.14
C GLN A 742 7.79 25.23 12.80
N GLU A 743 6.77 25.63 12.06
CA GLU A 743 5.71 26.52 12.56
C GLU A 743 4.85 25.85 13.62
N VAL A 744 4.43 24.58 13.43
CA VAL A 744 3.68 23.81 14.43
C VAL A 744 4.52 23.61 15.69
N THR A 745 5.82 23.31 15.58
CA THR A 745 6.70 23.11 16.75
C THR A 745 6.90 24.40 17.54
N SER A 746 6.78 25.57 16.88
CA SER A 746 6.81 26.87 17.56
C SER A 746 5.58 27.10 18.46
N ILE A 747 4.45 26.46 18.12
CA ILE A 747 3.17 26.54 18.86
C ILE A 747 3.04 25.37 19.85
N ILE A 748 3.43 24.15 19.44
CA ILE A 748 3.36 22.90 20.21
C ILE A 748 4.75 22.24 20.22
N PRO A 749 5.54 22.40 21.30
CA PRO A 749 6.83 21.73 21.44
C PRO A 749 6.72 20.19 21.39
N GLU A 750 7.66 19.52 20.70
CA GLU A 750 7.69 18.05 20.48
C GLU A 750 7.56 17.19 21.77
N ASP A 751 7.97 17.71 22.93
CA ASP A 751 7.95 17.01 24.23
C ASP A 751 6.78 17.38 25.14
N SER A 752 5.81 18.17 24.65
CA SER A 752 4.75 18.74 25.49
C SER A 752 3.38 18.11 25.22
N SER A 753 2.80 17.47 26.24
CA SER A 753 1.39 17.02 26.21
C SER A 753 0.46 18.21 26.45
N VAL A 754 0.48 19.19 25.54
CA VAL A 754 -0.37 20.38 25.64
C VAL A 754 -1.80 20.00 25.24
N SER A 755 -2.72 20.07 26.19
CA SER A 755 -4.15 19.94 25.90
C SER A 755 -4.62 21.10 25.02
N ILE A 756 -5.37 20.78 23.96
CA ILE A 756 -5.86 21.73 22.96
C ILE A 756 -6.66 22.91 23.57
N ASP A 757 -7.31 22.67 24.73
CA ASP A 757 -8.04 23.67 25.53
C ASP A 757 -7.17 24.84 26.04
N LYS A 758 -5.85 24.67 26.05
CA LYS A 758 -4.90 25.67 26.57
C LYS A 758 -4.26 26.53 25.48
N ILE A 759 -4.61 26.31 24.21
CA ILE A 759 -4.06 27.05 23.07
C ILE A 759 -4.99 28.20 22.70
N ASP A 760 -4.42 29.39 22.47
CA ASP A 760 -5.18 30.58 22.09
C ASP A 760 -5.91 30.39 20.75
N ARG A 761 -7.10 31.00 20.61
CA ARG A 761 -7.95 30.86 19.41
C ARG A 761 -7.26 31.32 18.11
N LYS A 762 -6.32 32.26 18.21
CA LYS A 762 -5.51 32.72 17.06
C LYS A 762 -4.56 31.62 16.60
N ASP A 763 -3.89 30.96 17.54
CA ASP A 763 -2.95 29.88 17.27
C ASP A 763 -3.68 28.61 16.84
N LEU A 764 -4.88 28.32 17.36
CA LEU A 764 -5.74 27.25 16.85
C LEU A 764 -6.13 27.47 15.38
N LYS A 765 -6.44 28.71 14.97
CA LYS A 765 -6.70 29.03 13.55
C LYS A 765 -5.44 28.83 12.69
N THR A 766 -4.27 29.23 13.20
CA THR A 766 -2.98 29.02 12.52
C THR A 766 -2.67 27.53 12.38
N LEU A 767 -2.81 26.74 13.45
CA LEU A 767 -2.64 25.28 13.44
C LEU A 767 -3.61 24.61 12.47
N LYS A 768 -4.89 25.00 12.48
CA LYS A 768 -5.88 24.53 11.51
C LYS A 768 -5.45 24.78 10.07
N TRP A 769 -4.93 25.97 9.78
CA TRP A 769 -4.42 26.30 8.45
C TRP A 769 -3.18 25.47 8.09
N LEU A 770 -2.21 25.34 9.01
CA LEU A 770 -0.98 24.56 8.83
C LEU A 770 -1.27 23.07 8.58
N TYR A 771 -2.13 22.46 9.40
CA TYR A 771 -2.56 21.06 9.24
C TYR A 771 -3.37 20.85 7.95
N SER A 772 -4.21 21.83 7.57
CA SER A 772 -4.89 21.83 6.26
C SER A 772 -3.88 21.87 5.11
N LEU A 773 -2.77 22.61 5.25
CA LEU A 773 -1.72 22.69 4.24
C LEU A 773 -0.95 21.37 4.10
N SER A 774 -0.59 20.73 5.21
CA SER A 774 0.12 19.43 5.25
C SER A 774 -0.75 18.21 4.97
N GLY A 775 -2.09 18.36 5.01
CA GLY A 775 -3.05 17.29 4.77
C GLY A 775 -3.37 16.42 5.98
N GLU A 776 -3.12 16.93 7.20
CA GLU A 776 -3.43 16.28 8.48
C GLU A 776 -4.89 16.60 8.86
N TYR A 777 -5.85 16.04 8.12
CA TYR A 777 -7.27 16.39 8.24
C TYR A 777 -7.90 15.97 9.59
N GLU A 778 -7.38 14.92 10.22
CA GLU A 778 -7.79 14.49 11.56
C GLU A 778 -7.57 15.61 12.58
N GLU A 779 -6.43 16.30 12.51
CA GLU A 779 -6.12 17.41 13.41
C GLU A 779 -6.93 18.66 13.09
N VAL A 780 -7.23 18.91 11.82
CA VAL A 780 -8.16 19.97 11.41
C VAL A 780 -9.54 19.73 12.01
N GLU A 781 -10.05 18.50 11.96
CA GLU A 781 -11.34 18.12 12.52
C GLU A 781 -11.33 18.18 14.05
N HIS A 782 -10.24 17.74 14.67
CA HIS A 782 -10.04 17.86 16.11
C HIS A 782 -10.07 19.32 16.57
N ILE A 783 -9.32 20.22 15.91
CA ILE A 783 -9.34 21.66 16.19
C ILE A 783 -10.74 22.27 15.95
N ASN A 784 -11.47 21.85 14.91
CA ASN A 784 -12.81 22.35 14.63
C ASN A 784 -13.82 22.08 15.77
N LYS A 785 -13.56 21.11 16.64
CA LYS A 785 -14.40 20.88 17.83
C LYS A 785 -14.22 21.96 18.91
N PHE A 786 -13.13 22.74 18.85
CA PHE A 786 -12.75 23.75 19.85
C PHE A 786 -12.77 25.20 19.33
N ILE A 787 -12.89 25.42 18.00
CA ILE A 787 -13.03 26.76 17.37
C ILE A 787 -14.48 27.12 17.16
#